data_AF-A0A953MQN6-F1
#
_entry.id   AF-A0A953MQN6-F1
#
_cell.length_a   1.000
_cell.length_b   1.000
_cell.length_c   1.000
_cell.angle_alpha   90.00
_cell.angle_beta   90.00
_cell.angle_gamma   90.00
#
_symmetry.space_group_name_H-M   'P 1'
#
loop_
_entity.id
_entity.type
_entity.pdbx_description
1 polymer ?
#
loop_
_entity_poly.entity_id
_entity_poly.type
_entity_poly.pdbx_seq_one_letter_code
_entity_poly.pdbx_strand_id
1 'polypeptide(L)'
;EIKYANNNRTTFTITGRIENREFRKASDSITLSDQFTFSVFLQAPGSQTYQKTGELSFALQKNKDYNIKQNFDVAAPLFWSPANPASYKIRLELRRGDALVDRTDASVAVYNIKPKRDSILFNGSTLKIKGVTYIPSFYQMGSLASYDKMESDISLIKEAGFNAVRFAKNVPHPYYLVLCQKLGLLAFIEIPLNGLPEGAAAEPNFIVRSKNFISHFIDAYSKYSSVAAIGLGGGYLPNLTEHKNYLEKFGGIIKKETNFITYASFAGVDLDEIPNIDLYGVELFNTSINEVGFDFTQLQNRMGRGRIFISEATCTVNSGNSDGYLNRYSFEAQAKYFEDLLNYSEQKPLLGYFINSMFDYSGDFASFSCGFTENNLYTIGLSGFERKTGRLSYKVVTAKQNNTERVTIPIGSKKDEAPMLFIIFGLGLAIILGVLVNSGKKFREDSSRALWRPYNFFADVRDQRLMSGFQSTTLLLIIMGISALLLSNLLFYLKMNIIFEKLILSFGSEWLMKSINYLAWNPLMSLVWLTLLSGASLIMLVLIIKISASFVHNIVFLSSSFFTVIWSFLPLVLLIPVGIILYRVLEADVANLYIYILLAVFALWIIHRTIKGIYVIFDVSPGSVYFYSFLLIALFLGGLIFYFNYTNSFFALYKIGVKTV
;
A
#
# COMPACT_ATOMS: atom_id res chain seq x y z
N GLU A 1 26.09 23.20 -15.63
CA GLU A 1 27.06 22.08 -15.51
C GLU A 1 28.22 22.48 -14.62
N ILE A 2 28.83 21.52 -13.94
CA ILE A 2 30.02 21.73 -13.11
C ILE A 2 31.11 20.81 -13.62
N LYS A 3 32.24 21.37 -14.07
CA LYS A 3 33.39 20.61 -14.58
C LYS A 3 34.56 20.74 -13.61
N TYR A 4 35.24 19.62 -13.36
CA TYR A 4 36.42 19.53 -12.50
C TYR A 4 36.22 20.12 -11.10
N ALA A 5 35.38 19.48 -10.28
CA ALA A 5 35.34 19.80 -8.86
C ALA A 5 36.42 19.01 -8.10
N ASN A 6 37.56 19.65 -7.85
CA ASN A 6 38.50 19.22 -6.82
C ASN A 6 38.44 20.23 -5.65
N ASN A 7 39.09 19.93 -4.53
CA ASN A 7 39.02 20.79 -3.34
C ASN A 7 39.57 22.21 -3.57
N ASN A 8 40.32 22.44 -4.64
CA ASN A 8 41.02 23.70 -4.87
C ASN A 8 40.34 24.60 -5.90
N ARG A 9 39.66 24.03 -6.91
CA ARG A 9 39.05 24.80 -8.00
C ARG A 9 37.86 24.05 -8.58
N THR A 10 36.87 24.80 -9.06
CA THR A 10 35.72 24.29 -9.80
C THR A 10 35.30 25.29 -10.86
N THR A 11 34.97 24.80 -12.06
CA THR A 11 34.42 25.64 -13.12
C THR A 11 32.91 25.40 -13.25
N PHE A 12 32.14 26.46 -13.06
CA PHE A 12 30.70 26.48 -13.31
C PHE A 12 30.48 26.90 -14.76
N THR A 13 29.84 26.04 -15.55
CA THR A 13 29.34 26.40 -16.88
C THR A 13 27.84 26.61 -16.80
N ILE A 14 27.42 27.86 -16.99
CA ILE A 14 26.03 28.29 -16.96
C ILE A 14 25.58 28.50 -18.39
N THR A 15 24.52 27.80 -18.80
CA THR A 15 23.92 27.96 -20.14
C THR A 15 22.57 28.65 -19.99
N GLY A 16 22.45 29.86 -20.54
CA GLY A 16 21.17 30.54 -20.69
C GLY A 16 20.56 30.19 -22.04
N ARG A 17 19.32 29.67 -22.03
CA ARG A 17 18.51 29.50 -23.23
C ARG A 17 17.52 30.65 -23.31
N ILE A 18 17.59 31.42 -24.38
CA ILE A 18 16.72 32.56 -24.64
C ILE A 18 15.85 32.20 -25.83
N GLU A 19 14.54 32.20 -25.63
CA GLU A 19 13.56 31.86 -26.65
C GLU A 19 12.75 33.10 -27.02
N ASN A 20 12.80 33.51 -28.29
CA ASN A 20 12.02 34.63 -28.80
C ASN A 20 10.80 34.13 -29.58
N ARG A 21 9.70 33.82 -28.88
CA ARG A 21 8.45 33.32 -29.48
C ARG A 21 7.44 34.45 -29.65
N GLU A 22 6.98 34.70 -30.88
CA GLU A 22 5.94 35.70 -31.16
C GLU A 22 4.55 35.06 -31.00
N PHE A 23 3.77 35.43 -29.96
CA PHE A 23 2.44 34.84 -29.71
C PHE A 23 1.27 35.58 -30.36
N ARG A 24 1.43 36.85 -30.75
CA ARG A 24 0.47 37.63 -31.55
C ARG A 24 1.22 38.67 -32.40
N LYS A 25 0.74 38.94 -33.62
CA LYS A 25 1.12 40.14 -34.39
C LYS A 25 0.64 41.37 -33.62
N ALA A 26 1.50 41.96 -32.79
CA ALA A 26 1.32 43.37 -32.48
C ALA A 26 1.69 44.17 -33.73
N SER A 27 0.87 45.16 -34.08
CA SER A 27 1.24 46.25 -34.99
C SER A 27 2.23 47.16 -34.27
N ASP A 28 3.36 46.61 -33.83
CA ASP A 28 4.41 47.34 -33.14
C ASP A 28 5.55 47.56 -34.12
N SER A 29 5.88 48.83 -34.32
CA SER A 29 6.77 49.38 -35.34
C SER A 29 8.25 49.17 -35.02
N ILE A 30 8.64 47.97 -34.58
CA ILE A 30 10.05 47.64 -34.36
C ILE A 30 10.68 47.21 -35.69
N THR A 31 10.93 48.20 -36.54
CA THR A 31 11.99 48.14 -37.54
C THR A 31 13.25 48.71 -36.90
N LEU A 32 14.05 47.91 -36.19
CA LEU A 32 15.44 48.23 -35.82
C LEU A 32 16.12 47.00 -35.19
N SER A 33 17.44 46.90 -35.40
CA SER A 33 18.32 45.88 -34.86
C SER A 33 18.50 46.05 -33.34
N ASP A 34 17.51 45.66 -32.55
CA ASP A 34 17.60 45.73 -31.09
C ASP A 34 18.73 44.82 -30.58
N GLN A 35 19.79 45.45 -30.06
CA GLN A 35 20.90 44.79 -29.40
C GLN A 35 20.49 44.44 -27.97
N PHE A 36 20.57 43.16 -27.62
CA PHE A 36 20.34 42.67 -26.27
C PHE A 36 21.67 42.34 -25.62
N THR A 37 21.77 42.60 -24.31
CA THR A 37 22.91 42.19 -23.50
C THR A 37 22.48 41.08 -22.54
N PHE A 38 23.28 40.02 -22.50
CA PHE A 38 23.10 38.91 -21.57
C PHE A 38 24.23 38.89 -20.55
N SER A 39 23.86 38.88 -19.28
CA SER A 39 24.78 38.83 -18.15
C SER A 39 24.42 37.69 -17.21
N VAL A 40 25.44 37.01 -16.70
CA VAL A 40 25.28 36.02 -15.63
C VAL A 40 25.98 36.51 -14.39
N PHE A 41 25.34 36.33 -13.25
CA PHE A 41 25.84 36.67 -11.94
C PHE A 41 25.89 35.41 -11.07
N LEU A 42 26.98 35.22 -10.35
CA LEU A 42 27.19 34.12 -9.41
C LEU A 42 27.51 34.68 -8.02
N GLN A 43 26.71 34.30 -7.03
CA GLN A 43 26.95 34.61 -5.62
C GLN A 43 27.30 33.33 -4.86
N ALA A 44 28.48 33.32 -4.25
CA ALA A 44 28.92 32.24 -3.37
C ALA A 44 28.12 32.24 -2.05
N PRO A 45 27.91 31.07 -1.41
CA PRO A 45 27.25 31.00 -0.12
C PRO A 45 27.92 31.91 0.92
N GLY A 46 27.13 32.71 1.65
CA GLY A 46 27.65 33.63 2.67
C GLY A 46 28.27 34.93 2.14
N SER A 47 28.52 35.04 0.83
CA SER A 47 28.99 36.29 0.22
C SER A 47 27.84 37.28 0.05
N GLN A 48 28.10 38.58 0.22
CA GLN A 48 27.14 39.65 -0.12
C GLN A 48 27.27 40.13 -1.58
N THR A 49 28.35 39.74 -2.27
CA THR A 49 28.67 40.23 -3.62
C THR A 49 28.44 39.15 -4.68
N TYR A 50 28.07 39.59 -5.88
CA TYR A 50 27.98 38.75 -7.07
C TYR A 50 29.24 38.94 -7.93
N GLN A 51 29.81 37.83 -8.39
CA GLN A 51 30.72 37.84 -9.54
C GLN A 51 29.88 37.95 -10.81
N LYS A 52 30.24 38.85 -11.72
CA LYS A 52 29.53 39.07 -13.01
C LYS A 52 30.43 38.63 -14.16
N THR A 53 29.88 37.94 -15.16
CA THR A 53 30.60 37.70 -16.42
C THR A 53 30.68 38.97 -17.28
N GLY A 54 31.51 38.95 -18.33
CA GLY A 54 31.41 39.95 -19.38
C GLY A 54 30.02 39.98 -20.00
N GLU A 55 29.55 41.16 -20.40
CA GLU A 55 28.27 41.33 -21.10
C GLU A 55 28.41 40.84 -22.54
N LEU A 56 27.54 39.92 -22.95
CA LEU A 56 27.47 39.46 -24.34
C LEU A 56 26.36 40.20 -25.06
N SER A 57 26.74 40.99 -26.06
CA SER A 57 25.80 41.71 -26.93
C SER A 57 25.45 40.87 -28.15
N PHE A 58 24.16 40.74 -28.46
CA PHE A 58 23.69 40.00 -29.63
C PHE A 58 22.35 40.55 -30.12
N ALA A 59 22.06 40.39 -31.42
CA ALA A 59 20.76 40.70 -31.99
C ALA A 59 19.83 39.49 -31.85
N LEU A 60 18.67 39.68 -31.21
CA LEU A 60 17.69 38.63 -31.02
C LEU A 60 16.75 38.56 -32.22
N GLN A 61 16.90 37.53 -33.05
CA GLN A 61 16.04 37.32 -34.22
C GLN A 61 14.70 36.70 -33.80
N LYS A 62 13.64 37.01 -34.57
CA LYS A 62 12.31 36.45 -34.34
C LYS A 62 12.32 34.93 -34.53
N ASN A 63 11.59 34.22 -33.67
CA ASN A 63 11.42 32.76 -33.71
C ASN A 63 12.75 31.98 -33.74
N LYS A 64 13.79 32.53 -33.10
CA LYS A 64 15.07 31.86 -32.91
C LYS A 64 15.37 31.65 -31.43
N ASP A 65 16.00 30.52 -31.16
CA ASP A 65 16.53 30.15 -29.85
C ASP A 65 18.03 30.46 -29.81
N TYR A 66 18.48 31.05 -28.70
CA TYR A 66 19.89 31.34 -28.44
C TYR A 66 20.35 30.60 -27.20
N ASN A 67 21.45 29.85 -27.32
CA ASN A 67 22.08 29.16 -26.20
C ASN A 67 23.43 29.82 -25.90
N ILE A 68 23.49 30.60 -24.83
CA ILE A 68 24.68 31.35 -24.44
C ILE A 68 25.34 30.64 -23.25
N LYS A 69 26.63 30.32 -23.37
CA LYS A 69 27.41 29.67 -22.31
C LYS A 69 28.37 30.67 -21.68
N GLN A 70 28.36 30.73 -20.35
CA GLN A 70 29.26 31.54 -19.55
C GLN A 70 29.94 30.67 -18.50
N ASN A 71 31.22 30.93 -18.23
CA ASN A 71 32.00 30.16 -17.28
C ASN A 71 32.42 31.02 -16.08
N PHE A 72 32.36 30.44 -14.88
CA PHE A 72 32.97 31.01 -13.67
C PHE A 72 33.98 30.01 -13.11
N ASP A 73 35.18 30.49 -12.83
CA ASP A 73 36.15 29.74 -12.05
C ASP A 73 36.05 30.14 -10.58
N VAL A 74 35.68 29.18 -9.74
CA VAL A 74 35.57 29.36 -8.30
C VAL A 74 36.73 28.63 -7.63
N ALA A 75 37.59 29.38 -6.96
CA ALA A 75 38.60 28.83 -6.07
C ALA A 75 37.94 28.37 -4.76
N ALA A 76 38.41 27.25 -4.20
CA ALA A 76 37.91 26.67 -2.95
C ALA A 76 36.36 26.60 -2.88
N PRO A 77 35.73 25.79 -3.75
CA PRO A 77 34.27 25.67 -3.80
C PRO A 77 33.69 25.20 -2.46
N LEU A 78 32.58 25.81 -2.04
CA LEU A 78 31.81 25.36 -0.88
C LEU A 78 30.89 24.22 -1.31
N PHE A 79 31.14 23.03 -0.80
CA PHE A 79 30.31 21.87 -1.07
C PHE A 79 29.09 21.83 -0.14
N TRP A 80 27.93 21.65 -0.75
CA TRP A 80 26.68 21.38 -0.05
C TRP A 80 26.74 20.01 0.62
N SER A 81 26.15 19.93 1.81
CA SER A 81 25.89 18.66 2.50
C SER A 81 24.63 18.79 3.36
N PRO A 82 24.02 17.67 3.78
CA PRO A 82 22.90 17.73 4.73
C PRO A 82 23.23 18.48 6.02
N ALA A 83 24.48 18.49 6.46
CA ALA A 83 24.92 19.21 7.66
C ALA A 83 25.26 20.70 7.38
N ASN A 84 25.64 21.03 6.14
CA ASN A 84 25.96 22.37 5.70
C ASN A 84 25.28 22.67 4.35
N PRO A 85 24.01 23.12 4.34
CA PRO A 85 23.20 23.29 3.14
C PRO A 85 23.54 24.55 2.32
N ALA A 86 24.81 24.90 2.22
CA ALA A 86 25.31 26.05 1.49
C ALA A 86 25.03 25.90 -0.03
N SER A 87 24.30 26.86 -0.62
CA SER A 87 23.96 26.87 -2.05
C SER A 87 24.42 28.17 -2.73
N TYR A 88 24.89 28.05 -3.96
CA TYR A 88 25.23 29.19 -4.82
C TYR A 88 23.96 29.79 -5.42
N LYS A 89 23.90 31.11 -5.54
CA LYS A 89 22.82 31.79 -6.27
C LYS A 89 23.33 32.23 -7.63
N ILE A 90 22.59 31.87 -8.67
CA ILE A 90 22.84 32.24 -10.05
C ILE A 90 21.72 33.16 -10.49
N ARG A 91 22.07 34.29 -11.11
CA ARG A 91 21.12 35.16 -11.77
C ARG A 91 21.51 35.34 -13.22
N LEU A 92 20.52 35.19 -14.10
CA LEU A 92 20.63 35.45 -15.52
C LEU A 92 19.80 36.69 -15.81
N GLU A 93 20.40 37.70 -16.41
CA GLU A 93 19.70 38.93 -16.82
C GLU A 93 19.83 39.12 -18.33
N LEU A 94 18.69 39.40 -18.96
CA LEU A 94 18.59 39.84 -20.34
C LEU A 94 18.16 41.31 -20.32
N ARG A 95 18.94 42.18 -20.97
CA ARG A 95 18.65 43.62 -21.04
C ARG A 95 18.61 44.10 -22.48
N ARG A 96 17.91 45.20 -22.71
CA ARG A 96 17.90 45.96 -23.96
C ARG A 96 18.30 47.40 -23.63
N GLY A 97 19.53 47.75 -23.99
CA GLY A 97 20.20 48.92 -23.40
C GLY A 97 20.20 48.85 -21.88
N ASP A 98 19.75 49.91 -21.21
CA ASP A 98 19.65 49.96 -19.75
C ASP A 98 18.37 49.31 -19.18
N ALA A 99 17.43 48.86 -20.02
CA ALA A 99 16.19 48.25 -19.55
C ALA A 99 16.37 46.75 -19.28
N LEU A 100 16.03 46.28 -18.07
CA LEU A 100 15.91 44.86 -17.77
C LEU A 100 14.68 44.28 -18.49
N VAL A 101 14.89 43.30 -19.37
CA VAL A 101 13.82 42.65 -20.14
C VAL A 101 13.33 41.41 -19.44
N ASP A 102 14.27 40.56 -18.99
CA ASP A 102 13.94 39.32 -18.29
C ASP A 102 15.02 38.97 -17.27
N ARG A 103 14.63 38.25 -16.22
CA ARG A 103 15.49 37.78 -15.15
C ARG A 103 15.06 36.41 -14.66
N THR A 104 16.03 35.52 -14.55
CA THR A 104 15.85 34.21 -13.90
C THR A 104 16.87 34.05 -12.77
N ASP A 105 16.41 33.68 -11.58
CA ASP A 105 17.27 33.30 -10.47
C ASP A 105 17.18 31.78 -10.24
N ALA A 106 18.33 31.16 -9.94
CA ALA A 106 18.45 29.75 -9.59
C ALA A 106 19.35 29.57 -8.37
N SER A 107 19.08 28.53 -7.58
CA SER A 107 19.90 28.13 -6.44
C SER A 107 20.49 26.76 -6.71
N VAL A 108 21.82 26.61 -6.60
CA VAL A 108 22.53 25.37 -6.94
C VAL A 108 23.33 24.88 -5.75
N ALA A 109 23.00 23.68 -5.28
CA ALA A 109 23.83 22.90 -4.37
C ALA A 109 24.92 22.17 -5.17
N VAL A 110 26.17 22.29 -4.71
CA VAL A 110 27.32 21.64 -5.33
C VAL A 110 27.78 20.51 -4.44
N TYR A 111 27.63 19.28 -4.88
CA TYR A 111 28.15 18.11 -4.18
C TYR A 111 28.44 16.99 -5.18
N ASN A 112 29.13 15.97 -4.71
CA ASN A 112 29.41 14.77 -5.48
C ASN A 112 28.91 13.55 -4.72
N ILE A 113 28.05 12.75 -5.34
CA ILE A 113 27.55 11.48 -4.79
C ILE A 113 27.89 10.35 -5.77
N LYS A 114 28.53 9.29 -5.27
CA LYS A 114 28.97 8.15 -6.09
C LYS A 114 28.67 6.84 -5.38
N PRO A 115 27.78 5.99 -5.90
CA PRO A 115 27.63 4.63 -5.40
C PRO A 115 28.89 3.82 -5.70
N LYS A 116 29.29 2.99 -4.74
CA LYS A 116 30.35 1.99 -4.82
C LYS A 116 29.78 0.65 -4.38
N ARG A 117 30.55 -0.42 -4.59
CA ARG A 117 30.14 -1.77 -4.21
C ARG A 117 29.78 -1.87 -2.73
N ASP A 118 30.56 -1.24 -1.85
CA ASP A 118 30.41 -1.40 -0.39
C ASP A 118 29.94 -0.16 0.36
N SER A 119 29.85 0.99 -0.31
CA SER A 119 29.36 2.25 0.29
C SER A 119 28.86 3.24 -0.76
N ILE A 120 28.23 4.33 -0.33
CA ILE A 120 28.06 5.54 -1.16
C ILE A 120 29.06 6.58 -0.67
N LEU A 121 29.83 7.17 -1.58
CA LEU A 121 30.70 8.30 -1.29
C LEU A 121 29.97 9.61 -1.56
N PHE A 122 29.93 10.49 -0.57
CA PHE A 122 29.39 11.84 -0.65
C PHE A 122 30.49 12.85 -0.29
N ASN A 123 30.84 13.73 -1.23
CA ASN A 123 31.97 14.66 -1.14
C ASN A 123 33.30 13.97 -0.72
N GLY A 124 33.49 12.71 -1.11
CA GLY A 124 34.69 11.92 -0.81
C GLY A 124 34.60 11.06 0.46
N SER A 125 33.60 11.29 1.32
CA SER A 125 33.40 10.54 2.58
C SER A 125 32.25 9.55 2.46
N THR A 126 32.25 8.48 3.25
CA THR A 126 31.12 7.53 3.29
C THR A 126 29.86 8.22 3.80
N LEU A 127 28.77 8.12 3.04
CA LEU A 127 27.45 8.58 3.42
C LEU A 127 26.61 7.40 3.93
N LYS A 128 25.99 7.62 5.09
CA LYS A 128 24.93 6.76 5.60
C LYS A 128 23.59 7.46 5.43
N ILE A 129 22.65 6.80 4.73
CA ILE A 129 21.32 7.37 4.50
C ILE A 129 20.46 7.13 5.74
N LYS A 130 20.07 8.23 6.39
CA LYS A 130 19.12 8.29 7.50
C LYS A 130 17.86 8.96 6.96
N GLY A 131 17.01 8.15 6.35
CA GLY A 131 15.88 8.63 5.57
C GLY A 131 14.53 8.39 6.25
N VAL A 132 13.54 9.14 5.78
CA VAL A 132 12.11 8.92 6.06
C VAL A 132 11.30 9.09 4.79
N THR A 133 10.25 8.29 4.63
CA THR A 133 9.27 8.45 3.56
C THR A 133 8.28 9.55 3.94
N TYR A 134 8.00 10.44 2.99
CA TYR A 134 7.02 11.50 3.16
C TYR A 134 5.98 11.47 2.04
N ILE A 135 4.72 11.30 2.45
CA ILE A 135 3.55 11.31 1.58
C ILE A 135 2.68 12.49 2.05
N PRO A 136 2.60 13.60 1.29
CA PRO A 136 1.75 14.73 1.64
C PRO A 136 0.28 14.31 1.73
N SER A 137 -0.28 14.39 2.93
CA SER A 137 -1.68 14.06 3.21
C SER A 137 -2.22 14.95 4.33
N PHE A 138 -3.26 15.72 4.05
CA PHE A 138 -3.86 16.74 4.90
C PHE A 138 -5.36 16.48 5.07
N TYR A 139 -5.88 16.73 6.28
CA TYR A 139 -7.18 16.22 6.70
C TYR A 139 -8.23 17.02 5.93
N GLN A 140 -9.19 16.34 5.31
CA GLN A 140 -10.18 16.91 4.38
C GLN A 140 -9.62 17.51 3.08
N MET A 141 -8.31 17.77 2.99
CA MET A 141 -7.65 18.42 1.84
C MET A 141 -6.88 17.44 0.96
N GLY A 142 -6.72 16.17 1.38
CA GLY A 142 -5.94 15.18 0.65
C GLY A 142 -4.50 15.66 0.48
N SER A 143 -3.96 15.62 -0.74
CA SER A 143 -2.59 16.09 -1.02
C SER A 143 -2.46 17.62 -1.14
N LEU A 144 -3.55 18.40 -1.02
CA LEU A 144 -3.50 19.85 -1.14
C LEU A 144 -2.86 20.47 0.11
N ALA A 145 -1.76 21.20 -0.09
CA ALA A 145 -0.97 21.82 0.97
C ALA A 145 -0.70 23.30 0.66
N SER A 146 -0.76 24.16 1.67
CA SER A 146 -0.20 25.50 1.59
C SER A 146 1.34 25.45 1.71
N TYR A 147 2.02 26.48 1.23
CA TYR A 147 3.48 26.56 1.36
C TYR A 147 3.94 26.46 2.82
N ASP A 148 3.29 27.15 3.76
CA ASP A 148 3.63 27.07 5.18
C ASP A 148 3.57 25.65 5.74
N LYS A 149 2.58 24.85 5.31
CA LYS A 149 2.48 23.44 5.71
C LYS A 149 3.62 22.62 5.12
N MET A 150 4.00 22.88 3.86
CA MET A 150 5.16 22.24 3.26
C MET A 150 6.45 22.59 4.01
N GLU A 151 6.63 23.85 4.40
CA GLU A 151 7.80 24.27 5.18
C GLU A 151 7.84 23.62 6.56
N SER A 152 6.70 23.58 7.25
CA SER A 152 6.59 22.95 8.56
C SER A 152 6.88 21.46 8.51
N ASP A 153 6.28 20.72 7.56
CA ASP A 153 6.49 19.27 7.44
C ASP A 153 7.97 18.93 7.14
N ILE A 154 8.63 19.64 6.21
CA ILE A 154 10.05 19.39 5.88
C ILE A 154 10.98 19.84 7.02
N SER A 155 10.65 20.93 7.73
CA SER A 155 11.41 21.38 8.91
C SER A 155 11.35 20.34 10.01
N LEU A 156 10.15 19.78 10.28
CA LEU A 156 9.98 18.73 11.29
C LEU A 156 10.76 17.45 10.94
N ILE A 157 10.81 17.08 9.66
CA ILE A 157 11.67 15.97 9.19
C ILE A 157 13.15 16.27 9.47
N LYS A 158 13.61 17.50 9.21
CA LYS A 158 14.99 17.89 9.49
C LYS A 158 15.31 17.88 10.99
N GLU A 159 14.41 18.42 11.80
CA GLU A 159 14.53 18.47 13.26
C GLU A 159 14.55 17.07 13.90
N ALA A 160 13.83 16.11 13.32
CA ALA A 160 13.88 14.70 13.72
C ALA A 160 15.24 14.01 13.45
N GLY A 161 16.19 14.71 12.81
CA GLY A 161 17.56 14.25 12.59
C GLY A 161 17.78 13.48 11.29
N PHE A 162 16.79 13.48 10.38
CA PHE A 162 16.92 12.85 9.07
C PHE A 162 17.84 13.67 8.14
N ASN A 163 18.54 12.97 7.24
CA ASN A 163 19.39 13.59 6.22
C ASN A 163 18.89 13.35 4.78
N ALA A 164 17.83 12.56 4.62
CA ALA A 164 17.20 12.25 3.35
C ALA A 164 15.68 12.12 3.49
N VAL A 165 14.97 12.44 2.41
CA VAL A 165 13.52 12.27 2.29
C VAL A 165 13.22 11.49 1.03
N ARG A 166 12.42 10.43 1.15
CA ARG A 166 11.89 9.70 0.00
C ARG A 166 10.45 10.13 -0.26
N PHE A 167 10.22 10.72 -1.42
CA PHE A 167 8.89 11.02 -1.94
C PHE A 167 8.43 9.78 -2.71
N ALA A 168 7.82 8.85 -1.98
CA ALA A 168 7.42 7.55 -2.51
C ALA A 168 5.97 7.58 -3.03
N LYS A 169 5.69 6.78 -4.07
CA LYS A 169 4.34 6.50 -4.61
C LYS A 169 3.61 7.74 -5.15
N ASN A 170 4.27 8.88 -5.23
CA ASN A 170 3.72 10.13 -5.75
C ASN A 170 4.81 11.00 -6.40
N VAL A 171 4.34 11.98 -7.17
CA VAL A 171 5.19 13.00 -7.80
C VAL A 171 5.30 14.19 -6.85
N PRO A 172 6.49 14.55 -6.35
CA PRO A 172 6.60 15.59 -5.34
C PRO A 172 6.38 16.98 -5.92
N HIS A 173 5.66 17.84 -5.20
CA HIS A 173 5.59 19.26 -5.55
C HIS A 173 7.01 19.87 -5.57
N PRO A 174 7.41 20.63 -6.60
CA PRO A 174 8.79 21.08 -6.74
C PRO A 174 9.29 21.97 -5.57
N TYR A 175 8.38 22.64 -4.87
CA TYR A 175 8.71 23.40 -3.65
C TYR A 175 9.34 22.54 -2.56
N TYR A 176 8.93 21.27 -2.40
CA TYR A 176 9.55 20.37 -1.44
C TYR A 176 11.03 20.15 -1.74
N LEU A 177 11.43 20.08 -3.01
CA LEU A 177 12.82 19.92 -3.41
C LEU A 177 13.65 21.18 -3.12
N VAL A 178 13.05 22.36 -3.26
CA VAL A 178 13.65 23.63 -2.85
C VAL A 178 13.87 23.66 -1.33
N LEU A 179 12.88 23.21 -0.55
CA LEU A 179 12.99 23.10 0.91
C LEU A 179 14.05 22.08 1.33
N CYS A 180 14.10 20.91 0.70
CA CYS A 180 15.13 19.91 0.95
C CYS A 180 16.54 20.47 0.69
N GLN A 181 16.73 21.22 -0.40
CA GLN A 181 17.99 21.89 -0.67
C GLN A 181 18.36 22.91 0.41
N LYS A 182 17.40 23.76 0.81
CA LYS A 182 17.59 24.84 1.79
C LYS A 182 17.87 24.31 3.19
N LEU A 183 17.19 23.24 3.60
CA LEU A 183 17.25 22.67 4.96
C LEU A 183 18.31 21.56 5.11
N GLY A 184 18.92 21.10 4.00
CA GLY A 184 19.95 20.07 4.05
C GLY A 184 19.37 18.66 4.14
N LEU A 185 18.59 18.27 3.14
CA LEU A 185 18.01 16.94 2.96
C LEU A 185 18.25 16.47 1.52
N LEU A 186 18.72 15.23 1.37
CA LEU A 186 18.79 14.57 0.06
C LEU A 186 17.40 14.08 -0.34
N ALA A 187 16.94 14.46 -1.52
CA ALA A 187 15.65 14.01 -2.05
C ALA A 187 15.82 12.74 -2.89
N PHE A 188 15.08 11.71 -2.52
CA PHE A 188 14.85 10.51 -3.31
C PHE A 188 13.45 10.65 -3.90
N ILE A 189 13.36 10.77 -5.21
CA ILE A 189 12.08 10.88 -5.91
C ILE A 189 11.85 9.59 -6.69
N GLU A 190 10.62 9.21 -6.95
CA GLU A 190 10.33 8.05 -7.79
C GLU A 190 9.11 8.30 -8.67
N ILE A 191 9.02 7.51 -9.74
CA ILE A 191 7.78 7.42 -10.51
C ILE A 191 6.70 6.73 -9.66
N PRO A 192 5.41 7.10 -9.80
CA PRO A 192 4.34 6.61 -8.94
C PRO A 192 3.87 5.19 -9.37
N LEU A 193 4.79 4.23 -9.30
CA LEU A 193 4.51 2.81 -9.57
C LEU A 193 4.72 2.00 -8.29
N ASN A 194 3.71 1.24 -7.90
CA ASN A 194 3.79 0.36 -6.75
C ASN A 194 2.98 -0.91 -7.01
N GLY A 195 3.62 -2.08 -6.88
CA GLY A 195 2.97 -3.37 -7.19
C GLY A 195 2.59 -3.47 -8.67
N LEU A 196 3.57 -3.31 -9.56
CA LEU A 196 3.34 -3.44 -11.00
C LEU A 196 2.89 -4.88 -11.34
N PRO A 197 1.83 -5.07 -12.15
CA PRO A 197 1.42 -6.41 -12.56
C PRO A 197 2.31 -6.94 -13.68
N GLU A 198 2.61 -8.24 -13.65
CA GLU A 198 3.35 -8.99 -14.68
C GLU A 198 2.93 -8.61 -16.11
N GLY A 199 1.63 -8.70 -16.40
CA GLY A 199 1.09 -8.40 -17.73
C GLY A 199 1.24 -6.93 -18.15
N ALA A 200 1.13 -5.99 -17.20
CA ALA A 200 1.29 -4.57 -17.49
C ALA A 200 2.76 -4.21 -17.72
N ALA A 201 3.68 -4.83 -16.97
CA ALA A 201 5.12 -4.66 -17.16
C ALA A 201 5.59 -5.03 -18.57
N ALA A 202 4.92 -5.97 -19.23
CA ALA A 202 5.21 -6.39 -20.60
C ALA A 202 4.32 -5.70 -21.68
N GLU A 203 3.27 -4.97 -21.29
CA GLU A 203 2.29 -4.42 -22.23
C GLU A 203 2.90 -3.28 -23.06
N PRO A 204 2.91 -3.34 -24.41
CA PRO A 204 3.54 -2.31 -25.26
C PRO A 204 3.01 -0.89 -25.01
N ASN A 205 1.70 -0.74 -24.82
CA ASN A 205 1.08 0.55 -24.57
C ASN A 205 1.50 1.13 -23.21
N PHE A 206 1.60 0.28 -22.18
CA PHE A 206 2.07 0.69 -20.86
C PHE A 206 3.53 1.13 -20.93
N ILE A 207 4.38 0.36 -21.60
CA ILE A 207 5.80 0.69 -21.82
C ILE A 207 5.98 2.05 -22.51
N VAL A 208 5.20 2.35 -23.55
CA VAL A 208 5.27 3.64 -24.25
C VAL A 208 4.83 4.80 -23.32
N ARG A 209 3.75 4.62 -22.55
CA ARG A 209 3.31 5.63 -21.57
C ARG A 209 4.34 5.86 -20.48
N SER A 210 4.92 4.79 -19.92
CA SER A 210 5.97 4.88 -18.91
C SER A 210 7.20 5.61 -19.43
N LYS A 211 7.60 5.34 -20.69
CA LYS A 211 8.70 6.05 -21.34
C LYS A 211 8.45 7.56 -21.40
N ASN A 212 7.29 7.96 -21.94
CA ASN A 212 6.94 9.38 -22.05
C ASN A 212 6.87 10.04 -20.68
N PHE A 213 6.29 9.37 -19.68
CA PHE A 213 6.23 9.86 -18.32
C PHE A 213 7.62 10.07 -17.73
N ILE A 214 8.52 9.09 -17.84
CA ILE A 214 9.89 9.16 -17.30
C ILE A 214 10.68 10.29 -17.97
N SER A 215 10.59 10.46 -19.29
CA SER A 215 11.26 11.58 -19.96
C SER A 215 10.77 12.93 -19.44
N HIS A 216 9.45 13.13 -19.32
CA HIS A 216 8.91 14.36 -18.74
C HIS A 216 9.29 14.55 -17.26
N PHE A 217 9.35 13.45 -16.50
CA PHE A 217 9.76 13.46 -15.10
C PHE A 217 11.23 13.88 -14.95
N ILE A 218 12.12 13.32 -15.77
CA ILE A 218 13.54 13.71 -15.82
C ILE A 218 13.67 15.19 -16.19
N ASP A 219 12.99 15.65 -17.24
CA ASP A 219 13.02 17.04 -17.68
C ASP A 219 12.55 18.00 -16.57
N ALA A 220 11.48 17.63 -15.86
CA ALA A 220 10.92 18.43 -14.78
C ALA A 220 11.83 18.50 -13.55
N TYR A 221 12.48 17.39 -13.18
CA TYR A 221 13.15 17.26 -11.89
C TYR A 221 14.68 17.34 -11.92
N SER A 222 15.32 17.11 -13.07
CA SER A 222 16.79 17.09 -13.17
C SER A 222 17.47 18.41 -12.86
N LYS A 223 16.73 19.52 -12.91
CA LYS A 223 17.20 20.86 -12.53
C LYS A 223 17.35 21.06 -11.02
N TYR A 224 16.74 20.23 -10.18
CA TYR A 224 16.78 20.38 -8.72
C TYR A 224 17.99 19.67 -8.13
N SER A 225 18.92 20.45 -7.59
CA SER A 225 20.18 19.91 -7.06
C SER A 225 20.01 19.01 -5.82
N SER A 226 18.94 19.17 -5.03
CA SER A 226 18.66 18.28 -3.88
C SER A 226 18.30 16.86 -4.27
N VAL A 227 17.91 16.60 -5.53
CA VAL A 227 17.60 15.25 -6.02
C VAL A 227 18.89 14.46 -6.12
N ALA A 228 19.02 13.41 -5.31
CA ALA A 228 20.17 12.50 -5.34
C ALA A 228 19.88 11.22 -6.12
N ALA A 229 18.63 10.77 -6.11
CA ALA A 229 18.24 9.51 -6.72
C ALA A 229 16.85 9.57 -7.35
N ILE A 230 16.69 8.89 -8.47
CA ILE A 230 15.43 8.66 -9.18
C ILE A 230 15.09 7.18 -9.09
N GLY A 231 13.93 6.89 -8.49
CA GLY A 231 13.39 5.56 -8.29
C GLY A 231 12.41 5.17 -9.38
N LEU A 232 12.37 3.88 -9.69
CA LEU A 232 11.39 3.29 -10.60
C LEU A 232 10.14 2.76 -9.87
N GLY A 233 9.97 3.12 -8.60
CA GLY A 233 8.85 2.68 -7.76
C GLY A 233 9.17 1.49 -6.87
N GLY A 234 8.13 0.81 -6.39
CA GLY A 234 8.23 -0.27 -5.41
C GLY A 234 7.27 -1.44 -5.61
N GLY A 235 7.28 -2.36 -4.65
CA GLY A 235 6.49 -3.59 -4.69
C GLY A 235 6.89 -4.54 -5.82
N TYR A 236 8.12 -4.45 -6.33
CA TYR A 236 8.61 -5.36 -7.36
C TYR A 236 8.93 -6.73 -6.75
N LEU A 237 8.53 -7.78 -7.46
CA LEU A 237 8.89 -9.16 -7.13
C LEU A 237 10.30 -9.48 -7.67
N PRO A 238 11.22 -9.96 -6.81
CA PRO A 238 12.60 -10.26 -7.21
C PRO A 238 12.73 -11.32 -8.31
N ASN A 239 11.83 -12.31 -8.34
CA ASN A 239 11.93 -13.47 -9.22
C ASN A 239 11.18 -13.31 -10.56
N LEU A 240 10.55 -12.16 -10.79
CA LEU A 240 9.73 -11.95 -11.98
C LEU A 240 10.55 -11.29 -13.11
N THR A 241 10.72 -12.00 -14.22
CA THR A 241 11.54 -11.54 -15.37
C THR A 241 10.99 -10.26 -16.00
N GLU A 242 9.67 -10.10 -16.05
CA GLU A 242 8.99 -8.93 -16.60
C GLU A 242 9.33 -7.67 -15.81
N HIS A 243 9.44 -7.78 -14.48
CA HIS A 243 9.90 -6.68 -13.63
C HIS A 243 11.37 -6.36 -13.88
N LYS A 244 12.24 -7.36 -13.98
CA LYS A 244 13.67 -7.16 -14.27
C LYS A 244 13.85 -6.42 -15.61
N ASN A 245 13.16 -6.87 -16.65
CA ASN A 245 13.21 -6.26 -17.98
C ASN A 245 12.67 -4.82 -17.99
N TYR A 246 11.58 -4.56 -17.27
CA TYR A 246 11.02 -3.22 -17.10
C TYR A 246 12.05 -2.29 -16.45
N LEU A 247 12.60 -2.72 -15.31
CA LEU A 247 13.57 -1.95 -14.54
C LEU A 247 14.86 -1.67 -15.32
N GLU A 248 15.43 -2.68 -15.98
CA GLU A 248 16.62 -2.52 -16.81
C GLU A 248 16.42 -1.45 -17.89
N LYS A 249 15.29 -1.52 -18.60
CA LYS A 249 14.97 -0.62 -19.70
C LYS A 249 14.85 0.82 -19.23
N PHE A 250 14.10 1.06 -18.16
CA PHE A 250 13.83 2.42 -17.67
C PHE A 250 14.98 2.99 -16.84
N GLY A 251 15.73 2.15 -16.13
CA GLY A 251 17.00 2.54 -15.52
C GLY A 251 17.98 3.03 -16.58
N GLY A 252 18.05 2.35 -17.73
CA GLY A 252 18.89 2.75 -18.86
C GLY A 252 18.54 4.12 -19.43
N ILE A 253 17.24 4.48 -19.48
CA ILE A 253 16.81 5.81 -19.93
C ILE A 253 17.27 6.89 -18.95
N ILE A 254 17.05 6.68 -17.64
CA ILE A 254 17.48 7.63 -16.61
C ILE A 254 19.00 7.82 -16.64
N LYS A 255 19.77 6.74 -16.78
CA LYS A 255 21.24 6.77 -16.85
C LYS A 255 21.78 7.46 -18.11
N LYS A 256 21.05 7.38 -19.21
CA LYS A 256 21.44 8.03 -20.47
C LYS A 256 21.24 9.54 -20.41
N GLU A 257 20.17 9.99 -19.75
CA GLU A 257 19.77 11.40 -19.71
C GLU A 257 20.32 12.14 -18.49
N THR A 258 20.69 11.43 -17.42
CA THR A 258 21.10 12.02 -16.14
C THR A 258 22.27 11.27 -15.49
N ASN A 259 22.92 11.93 -14.52
CA ASN A 259 23.93 11.31 -13.66
C ASN A 259 23.36 10.89 -12.28
N PHE A 260 22.04 10.86 -12.11
CA PHE A 260 21.45 10.50 -10.82
C PHE A 260 21.62 9.02 -10.52
N ILE A 261 21.52 8.72 -9.22
CA ILE A 261 21.44 7.35 -8.75
C ILE A 261 20.06 6.79 -9.13
N THR A 262 20.05 5.58 -9.67
CA THR A 262 18.84 4.83 -10.02
C THR A 262 18.54 3.80 -8.94
N TYR A 263 17.27 3.66 -8.56
CA TYR A 263 16.87 2.64 -7.60
C TYR A 263 15.49 2.04 -7.88
N ALA A 264 15.22 0.89 -7.26
CA ALA A 264 13.91 0.26 -7.22
C ALA A 264 13.71 -0.44 -5.87
N SER A 265 12.46 -0.56 -5.43
CA SER A 265 12.11 -1.22 -4.17
C SER A 265 11.43 -2.57 -4.39
N PHE A 266 11.75 -3.56 -3.57
CA PHE A 266 11.36 -4.94 -3.76
C PHE A 266 10.71 -5.53 -2.52
N ALA A 267 9.68 -6.33 -2.75
CA ALA A 267 9.07 -7.17 -1.75
C ALA A 267 9.88 -8.48 -1.65
N GLY A 268 10.82 -8.53 -0.71
CA GLY A 268 11.68 -9.69 -0.46
C GLY A 268 13.17 -9.44 -0.66
N VAL A 269 13.99 -10.43 -0.30
CA VAL A 269 15.46 -10.33 -0.23
C VAL A 269 16.21 -11.18 -1.27
N ASP A 270 15.52 -12.00 -2.05
CA ASP A 270 16.16 -12.84 -3.07
C ASP A 270 16.39 -12.07 -4.38
N LEU A 271 17.32 -11.11 -4.34
CA LEU A 271 17.55 -10.17 -5.42
C LEU A 271 18.80 -10.49 -6.25
N ASP A 272 18.66 -10.37 -7.57
CA ASP A 272 19.76 -10.43 -8.53
C ASP A 272 20.11 -9.04 -9.06
N GLU A 273 21.30 -8.93 -9.66
CA GLU A 273 21.71 -7.71 -10.34
C GLU A 273 20.91 -7.48 -11.61
N ILE A 274 20.36 -6.27 -11.71
CA ILE A 274 19.65 -5.73 -12.86
C ILE A 274 20.52 -4.61 -13.46
N PRO A 275 20.86 -4.68 -14.75
CA PRO A 275 21.62 -3.62 -15.39
C PRO A 275 20.93 -2.26 -15.27
N ASN A 276 21.72 -1.19 -15.18
CA ASN A 276 21.25 0.19 -15.02
C ASN A 276 20.51 0.51 -13.72
N ILE A 277 20.58 -0.36 -12.71
CA ILE A 277 20.07 -0.10 -11.35
C ILE A 277 21.25 -0.05 -10.37
N ASP A 278 21.44 1.11 -9.72
CA ASP A 278 22.52 1.31 -8.75
C ASP A 278 22.17 0.75 -7.38
N LEU A 279 20.98 1.09 -6.87
CA LEU A 279 20.53 0.73 -5.52
C LEU A 279 19.26 -0.12 -5.53
N TYR A 280 19.19 -1.05 -4.58
CA TYR A 280 18.09 -2.00 -4.41
C TYR A 280 17.52 -1.79 -3.01
N GLY A 281 16.27 -1.37 -2.97
CA GLY A 281 15.51 -1.16 -1.74
C GLY A 281 14.81 -2.44 -1.33
N VAL A 282 14.98 -2.87 -0.08
CA VAL A 282 14.20 -3.95 0.51
C VAL A 282 13.05 -3.33 1.33
N GLU A 283 11.83 -3.79 1.04
CA GLU A 283 10.62 -3.38 1.76
C GLU A 283 10.34 -4.35 2.91
N LEU A 284 10.21 -3.79 4.12
CA LEU A 284 9.82 -4.50 5.34
C LEU A 284 8.42 -4.03 5.76
N PHE A 285 7.49 -4.97 5.88
CA PHE A 285 6.13 -4.69 6.31
C PHE A 285 5.78 -5.55 7.52
N ASN A 286 5.68 -4.94 8.70
CA ASN A 286 5.44 -5.60 9.98
C ASN A 286 6.47 -6.67 10.40
N THR A 287 7.54 -6.84 9.63
CA THR A 287 8.66 -7.76 9.90
C THR A 287 9.89 -6.97 10.33
N SER A 288 10.47 -7.30 11.49
CA SER A 288 11.66 -6.62 12.00
C SER A 288 12.90 -6.97 11.17
N ILE A 289 13.83 -6.01 11.01
CA ILE A 289 15.12 -6.25 10.35
C ILE A 289 15.92 -7.38 11.01
N ASN A 290 15.70 -7.62 12.30
CA ASN A 290 16.38 -8.68 13.04
C ASN A 290 15.90 -10.07 12.61
N GLU A 291 14.65 -10.20 12.15
CA GLU A 291 14.07 -11.47 11.68
C GLU A 291 14.64 -11.86 10.32
N VAL A 292 14.83 -10.89 9.42
CA VAL A 292 15.41 -11.10 8.07
C VAL A 292 16.92 -10.88 8.02
N GLY A 293 17.57 -10.68 9.16
CA GLY A 293 18.94 -10.15 9.23
C GLY A 293 20.01 -11.07 8.63
N PHE A 294 19.77 -12.39 8.62
CA PHE A 294 20.67 -13.38 8.01
C PHE A 294 20.62 -13.31 6.48
N ASP A 295 19.44 -13.45 5.91
CA ASP A 295 19.23 -13.39 4.45
C ASP A 295 19.65 -12.03 3.89
N PHE A 296 19.36 -10.96 4.63
CA PHE A 296 19.82 -9.62 4.28
C PHE A 296 21.35 -9.52 4.22
N THR A 297 22.06 -10.14 5.16
CA THR A 297 23.53 -10.16 5.16
C THR A 297 24.07 -10.97 3.97
N GLN A 298 23.44 -12.09 3.63
CA GLN A 298 23.81 -12.87 2.45
C GLN A 298 23.63 -12.07 1.16
N LEU A 299 22.48 -11.40 1.02
CA LEU A 299 22.19 -10.52 -0.10
C LEU A 299 23.26 -9.42 -0.23
N GLN A 300 23.63 -8.78 0.87
CA GLN A 300 24.68 -7.76 0.87
C GLN A 300 26.04 -8.30 0.43
N ASN A 301 26.39 -9.54 0.80
CA ASN A 301 27.64 -10.17 0.37
C ASN A 301 27.62 -10.49 -1.14
N ARG A 302 26.47 -10.90 -1.67
CA ARG A 302 26.27 -11.18 -3.11
C ARG A 302 26.32 -9.91 -3.96
N MET A 303 25.52 -8.91 -3.58
CA MET A 303 25.26 -7.70 -4.38
C MET A 303 26.21 -6.54 -4.10
N GLY A 304 26.82 -6.51 -2.91
CA GLY A 304 27.59 -5.38 -2.42
C GLY A 304 26.79 -4.52 -1.44
N ARG A 305 27.39 -4.21 -0.28
CA ARG A 305 26.74 -3.49 0.82
C ARG A 305 26.31 -2.07 0.46
N GLY A 306 27.02 -1.42 -0.45
CA GLY A 306 26.77 -0.06 -0.94
C GLY A 306 25.63 0.05 -1.95
N ARG A 307 24.98 -1.07 -2.27
CA ARG A 307 23.84 -1.13 -3.19
C ARG A 307 22.52 -1.46 -2.51
N ILE A 308 22.56 -2.09 -1.33
CA ILE A 308 21.36 -2.57 -0.64
C ILE A 308 20.99 -1.63 0.50
N PHE A 309 19.74 -1.18 0.55
CA PHE A 309 19.21 -0.36 1.63
C PHE A 309 17.78 -0.78 1.99
N ILE A 310 17.27 -0.34 3.13
CA ILE A 310 15.85 -0.53 3.48
C ILE A 310 15.06 0.64 2.90
N SER A 311 14.25 0.40 1.88
CA SER A 311 13.49 1.47 1.21
C SER A 311 12.17 1.79 1.90
N GLU A 312 11.58 0.82 2.60
CA GLU A 312 10.39 0.99 3.43
C GLU A 312 10.52 0.12 4.68
N ALA A 313 10.72 0.74 5.84
CA ALA A 313 10.49 0.06 7.11
C ALA A 313 9.11 0.47 7.62
N THR A 314 8.13 -0.43 7.50
CA THR A 314 6.72 -0.16 7.83
C THR A 314 6.29 -0.99 9.04
N CYS A 315 5.73 -0.33 10.05
CA CYS A 315 5.10 -0.99 11.18
C CYS A 315 3.73 -0.34 11.46
N THR A 316 2.67 -1.13 11.33
CA THR A 316 1.28 -0.70 11.48
C THR A 316 0.85 -0.66 12.94
N VAL A 317 0.01 0.32 13.30
CA VAL A 317 -0.60 0.41 14.63
C VAL A 317 -2.12 0.30 14.49
N ASN A 318 -2.71 -0.68 15.17
CA ASN A 318 -4.16 -0.87 15.22
C ASN A 318 -4.69 -0.96 16.67
N SER A 319 -3.83 -1.32 17.62
CA SER A 319 -4.19 -1.45 19.05
C SER A 319 -4.00 -0.15 19.84
N GLY A 320 -3.34 0.85 19.23
CA GLY A 320 -3.07 2.14 19.87
C GLY A 320 -2.04 2.04 21.01
N ASN A 321 -2.26 2.80 22.10
CA ASN A 321 -1.42 2.70 23.30
C ASN A 321 -1.78 1.43 24.07
N SER A 322 -0.77 0.74 24.59
CA SER A 322 -0.95 -0.56 25.24
C SER A 322 -0.10 -0.71 26.51
N ASP A 323 -0.11 -1.89 27.11
CA ASP A 323 0.81 -2.24 28.20
C ASP A 323 2.13 -2.74 27.59
N GLY A 324 2.83 -1.89 26.83
CA GLY A 324 4.18 -2.17 26.33
C GLY A 324 4.32 -2.90 24.99
N TYR A 325 5.56 -2.99 24.50
CA TYR A 325 5.91 -3.45 23.14
C TYR A 325 5.70 -4.96 22.90
N LEU A 326 5.40 -5.74 23.93
CA LEU A 326 4.99 -7.15 23.74
C LEU A 326 3.60 -7.29 23.10
N ASN A 327 2.77 -6.24 23.17
CA ASN A 327 1.53 -6.16 22.41
C ASN A 327 1.86 -5.70 20.99
N ARG A 328 1.77 -6.63 20.03
CA ARG A 328 2.04 -6.33 18.62
C ARG A 328 1.08 -5.23 18.12
N TYR A 329 1.54 -4.44 17.15
CA TYR A 329 0.74 -3.37 16.52
C TYR A 329 0.24 -2.28 17.49
N SER A 330 0.96 -2.05 18.58
CA SER A 330 0.81 -0.88 19.46
C SER A 330 1.81 0.23 19.13
N PHE A 331 1.60 1.43 19.67
CA PHE A 331 2.58 2.51 19.53
C PHE A 331 3.92 2.18 20.20
N GLU A 332 3.92 1.38 21.27
CA GLU A 332 5.13 0.88 21.92
C GLU A 332 5.88 -0.13 21.04
N ALA A 333 5.15 -1.07 20.42
CA ALA A 333 5.73 -2.02 19.47
C ALA A 333 6.31 -1.33 18.23
N GLN A 334 5.61 -0.32 17.70
CA GLN A 334 6.11 0.50 16.60
C GLN A 334 7.40 1.25 16.99
N ALA A 335 7.44 1.83 18.18
CA ALA A 335 8.65 2.48 18.67
C ALA A 335 9.83 1.51 18.79
N LYS A 336 9.58 0.30 19.32
CA LYS A 336 10.59 -0.76 19.43
C LYS A 336 11.08 -1.25 18.07
N TYR A 337 10.17 -1.42 17.12
CA TYR A 337 10.48 -1.79 15.74
C TYR A 337 11.48 -0.82 15.09
N PHE A 338 11.26 0.50 15.23
CA PHE A 338 12.18 1.49 14.70
C PHE A 338 13.47 1.60 15.52
N GLU A 339 13.43 1.44 16.86
CA GLU A 339 14.64 1.39 17.69
C GLU A 339 15.58 0.26 17.21
N ASP A 340 15.02 -0.91 16.90
CA ASP A 340 15.73 -2.07 16.38
C ASP A 340 16.34 -1.84 15.01
N LEU A 341 15.61 -1.20 14.09
CA LEU A 341 16.15 -0.79 12.80
C LEU A 341 17.37 0.13 12.96
N LEU A 342 17.27 1.13 13.84
CA LEU A 342 18.36 2.07 14.10
C LEU A 342 19.56 1.38 14.76
N ASN A 343 19.32 0.49 15.73
CA ASN A 343 20.36 -0.34 16.37
C ASN A 343 21.09 -1.19 15.32
N TYR A 344 20.34 -1.92 14.50
CA TYR A 344 20.88 -2.75 13.44
C TYR A 344 21.75 -1.93 12.49
N SER A 345 21.26 -0.75 12.09
CA SER A 345 21.97 0.14 11.20
C SER A 345 23.30 0.62 11.79
N GLU A 346 23.38 0.87 13.09
CA GLU A 346 24.61 1.30 13.79
C GLU A 346 25.62 0.15 13.96
N GLN A 347 25.14 -1.05 14.24
CA GLN A 347 25.98 -2.21 14.55
C GLN A 347 26.45 -2.95 13.30
N LYS A 348 25.68 -2.89 12.20
CA LYS A 348 25.96 -3.62 10.95
C LYS A 348 26.17 -2.68 9.77
N PRO A 349 26.93 -3.09 8.75
CA PRO A 349 27.22 -2.27 7.58
C PRO A 349 25.99 -2.18 6.66
N LEU A 350 25.06 -1.30 7.00
CA LEU A 350 23.88 -0.94 6.20
C LEU A 350 24.11 0.40 5.51
N LEU A 351 23.89 0.47 4.19
CA LEU A 351 23.97 1.73 3.42
C LEU A 351 23.07 2.82 4.02
N GLY A 352 21.86 2.42 4.38
CA GLY A 352 20.90 3.26 5.07
C GLY A 352 19.49 2.68 5.06
N TYR A 353 18.54 3.50 5.48
CA TYR A 353 17.14 3.13 5.59
C TYR A 353 16.22 4.32 5.33
N PHE A 354 14.97 4.01 5.02
CA PHE A 354 13.84 4.93 5.03
C PHE A 354 12.75 4.38 5.94
N ILE A 355 12.45 5.10 7.01
CA ILE A 355 11.28 4.80 7.85
C ILE A 355 10.01 5.17 7.08
N ASN A 356 9.07 4.24 6.99
CA ASN A 356 7.79 4.44 6.33
C ASN A 356 6.67 4.53 7.39
N SER A 357 6.21 5.72 7.77
CA SER A 357 6.50 7.05 7.17
C SER A 357 6.65 8.15 8.23
N MET A 358 6.88 9.39 7.82
CA MET A 358 6.95 10.52 8.75
C MET A 358 5.60 10.77 9.46
N PHE A 359 4.51 10.76 8.70
CA PHE A 359 3.16 11.08 9.17
C PHE A 359 2.17 10.03 8.71
N ASP A 360 1.16 9.75 9.54
CA ASP A 360 -0.01 9.00 9.07
C ASP A 360 -0.66 9.70 7.87
N TYR A 361 -1.18 8.92 6.93
CA TYR A 361 -1.90 9.41 5.77
C TYR A 361 -3.14 8.57 5.50
N SER A 362 -4.05 9.09 4.69
CA SER A 362 -5.26 8.36 4.27
C SER A 362 -5.09 7.85 2.84
N GLY A 363 -5.71 6.70 2.54
CA GLY A 363 -5.82 6.18 1.18
C GLY A 363 -7.26 6.03 0.71
N ASP A 364 -7.44 5.71 -0.57
CA ASP A 364 -8.76 5.53 -1.17
C ASP A 364 -9.49 4.28 -0.62
N PHE A 365 -8.74 3.28 -0.15
CA PHE A 365 -9.28 2.04 0.39
C PHE A 365 -8.91 1.85 1.86
N ALA A 366 -9.78 1.24 2.65
CA ALA A 366 -9.48 0.89 4.04
C ALA A 366 -8.37 -0.18 4.11
N SER A 367 -7.44 -0.06 5.06
CA SER A 367 -6.41 -1.07 5.28
C SER A 367 -6.79 -2.00 6.43
N PHE A 368 -6.71 -3.30 6.19
CA PHE A 368 -6.98 -4.32 7.21
C PHE A 368 -5.90 -4.28 8.29
N SER A 369 -4.65 -4.21 7.85
CA SER A 369 -3.46 -4.20 8.71
C SER A 369 -3.41 -2.99 9.68
N CYS A 370 -3.96 -1.84 9.28
CA CYS A 370 -4.00 -0.63 10.11
C CYS A 370 -5.23 -0.55 11.04
N GLY A 371 -6.14 -1.53 10.99
CA GLY A 371 -7.41 -1.45 11.69
C GLY A 371 -8.48 -0.68 10.94
N PHE A 372 -9.72 -0.77 11.43
CA PHE A 372 -10.83 -0.01 10.87
C PHE A 372 -10.81 1.46 11.32
N THR A 373 -10.90 2.37 10.36
CA THR A 373 -11.14 3.80 10.59
C THR A 373 -12.12 4.34 9.54
N GLU A 374 -12.91 5.36 9.89
CA GLU A 374 -13.91 5.90 8.96
C GLU A 374 -13.29 6.58 7.73
N ASN A 375 -12.10 7.16 7.89
CA ASN A 375 -11.40 7.96 6.89
C ASN A 375 -10.23 7.22 6.22
N ASN A 376 -10.23 5.88 6.26
CA ASN A 376 -9.20 5.03 5.67
C ASN A 376 -7.77 5.45 6.06
N LEU A 377 -7.60 5.79 7.35
CA LEU A 377 -6.33 6.26 7.92
C LEU A 377 -5.36 5.09 8.06
N TYR A 378 -4.14 5.28 7.55
CA TYR A 378 -3.03 4.35 7.71
C TYR A 378 -2.10 4.82 8.82
N THR A 379 -2.23 4.18 9.98
CA THR A 379 -1.45 4.52 11.18
C THR A 379 -0.07 3.86 11.12
N ILE A 380 0.79 4.36 10.24
CA ILE A 380 2.18 3.89 10.06
C ILE A 380 3.22 5.00 10.29
N GLY A 381 2.79 6.23 10.53
CA GLY A 381 3.66 7.38 10.71
C GLY A 381 4.39 7.38 12.05
N LEU A 382 5.58 7.98 12.07
CA LEU A 382 6.25 8.35 13.32
C LEU A 382 5.40 9.35 14.13
N SER A 383 4.69 10.23 13.43
CA SER A 383 3.72 11.16 13.99
C SER A 383 2.34 10.95 13.37
N GLY A 384 1.32 11.39 14.09
CA GLY A 384 -0.05 11.34 13.61
C GLY A 384 -0.33 12.36 12.53
N PHE A 385 -1.54 12.27 11.99
CA PHE A 385 -2.06 13.19 10.98
C PHE A 385 -2.02 14.66 11.44
N GLU A 386 -2.05 14.93 12.75
CA GLU A 386 -1.97 16.28 13.34
C GLU A 386 -0.54 16.86 13.44
N ARG A 387 0.50 16.13 12.99
CA ARG A 387 1.92 16.52 13.09
C ARG A 387 2.40 16.71 14.53
N LYS A 388 1.70 16.15 15.52
CA LYS A 388 2.09 16.20 16.93
C LYS A 388 3.28 15.29 17.21
N THR A 389 4.30 15.79 17.90
CA THR A 389 5.53 15.07 18.24
C THR A 389 5.42 14.21 19.51
N GLY A 390 4.20 14.06 20.05
CA GLY A 390 3.95 13.32 21.29
C GLY A 390 4.04 11.80 21.19
N ARG A 391 3.95 11.23 19.98
CA ARG A 391 3.95 9.77 19.75
C ARG A 391 5.30 9.16 20.15
N LEU A 392 5.26 8.00 20.78
CA LEU A 392 6.45 7.34 21.32
C LEU A 392 7.47 7.01 20.23
N SER A 393 7.02 6.54 19.06
CA SER A 393 7.88 6.27 17.91
C SER A 393 8.64 7.51 17.43
N TYR A 394 7.98 8.66 17.31
CA TYR A 394 8.65 9.95 17.01
C TYR A 394 9.75 10.28 18.02
N LYS A 395 9.43 10.20 19.32
CA LYS A 395 10.36 10.56 20.40
C LYS A 395 11.59 9.65 20.41
N VAL A 396 11.39 8.34 20.31
CA VAL A 396 12.49 7.35 20.28
C VAL A 396 13.40 7.58 19.07
N VAL A 397 12.82 7.72 17.89
CA VAL A 397 13.60 7.92 16.65
C VAL A 397 14.36 9.24 16.69
N THR A 398 13.69 10.34 17.06
CA THR A 398 14.31 11.66 17.14
C THR A 398 15.45 11.68 18.17
N ALA A 399 15.22 11.11 19.36
CA ALA A 399 16.22 11.07 20.40
C ALA A 399 17.48 10.32 19.96
N LYS A 400 17.28 9.20 19.27
CA LYS A 400 18.39 8.38 18.77
C LYS A 400 19.12 9.03 17.61
N GLN A 401 18.41 9.64 16.67
CA GLN A 401 19.04 10.30 15.52
C GLN A 401 19.89 11.51 15.93
N ASN A 402 19.43 12.24 16.94
CA ASN A 402 20.09 13.44 17.46
C ASN A 402 21.05 13.15 18.63
N ASN A 403 21.23 11.88 19.03
CA ASN A 403 22.05 11.46 20.17
C ASN A 403 21.68 12.18 21.50
N THR A 404 20.38 12.35 21.76
CA THR A 404 19.88 12.91 23.03
C THR A 404 19.59 11.80 24.05
N GLU A 405 19.02 12.18 25.21
CA GLU A 405 18.63 11.22 26.25
C GLU A 405 17.72 10.11 25.72
N ARG A 406 18.00 8.86 26.13
CA ARG A 406 17.28 7.68 25.67
C ARG A 406 15.85 7.71 26.20
N VAL A 407 14.89 7.49 25.31
CA VAL A 407 13.47 7.32 25.64
C VAL A 407 13.20 5.84 25.96
N THR A 408 12.72 5.56 27.16
CA THR A 408 12.37 4.20 27.59
C THR A 408 11.07 3.73 26.92
N ILE A 409 11.11 2.52 26.35
CA ILE A 409 9.92 1.86 25.79
C ILE A 409 9.46 0.81 26.80
N PRO A 410 8.22 0.88 27.32
CA PRO A 410 7.74 -0.10 28.28
C PRO A 410 7.62 -1.48 27.62
N ILE A 411 8.06 -2.53 28.35
CA ILE A 411 7.98 -3.93 27.89
C ILE A 411 6.53 -4.43 27.99
N GLY A 412 5.97 -4.24 29.19
CA GLY A 412 4.66 -4.69 29.66
C GLY A 412 4.34 -6.16 29.36
N SER A 413 3.08 -6.51 29.08
CA SER A 413 2.61 -7.90 29.02
C SER A 413 1.75 -8.19 27.78
N LYS A 414 1.89 -9.41 27.22
CA LYS A 414 1.09 -9.85 26.06
C LYS A 414 -0.36 -10.05 26.47
N LYS A 415 -1.29 -9.37 25.80
CA LYS A 415 -2.74 -9.56 25.99
C LYS A 415 -3.29 -10.69 25.09
N ASP A 416 -4.28 -11.42 25.59
CA ASP A 416 -5.07 -12.38 24.78
C ASP A 416 -6.01 -11.59 23.87
N GLU A 417 -5.93 -11.83 22.57
CA GLU A 417 -6.78 -11.20 21.56
C GLU A 417 -8.09 -11.97 21.31
N ALA A 418 -8.22 -13.20 21.83
CA ALA A 418 -9.37 -14.06 21.57
C ALA A 418 -10.68 -13.43 22.10
N PRO A 419 -11.66 -13.13 21.23
CA PRO A 419 -12.91 -12.52 21.67
C PRO A 419 -13.72 -13.51 22.50
N MET A 420 -13.83 -13.29 23.81
CA MET A 420 -14.67 -14.08 24.71
C MET A 420 -16.13 -14.15 24.24
N LEU A 421 -16.56 -13.12 23.50
CA LEU A 421 -17.87 -13.04 22.87
C LEU A 421 -18.19 -14.23 21.96
N PHE A 422 -17.23 -14.76 21.20
CA PHE A 422 -17.46 -15.93 20.33
C PHE A 422 -17.78 -17.18 21.14
N ILE A 423 -17.12 -17.36 22.28
CA ILE A 423 -17.38 -18.46 23.20
C ILE A 423 -18.77 -18.32 23.81
N ILE A 424 -19.09 -17.14 24.36
CA ILE A 424 -20.39 -16.86 25.00
C ILE A 424 -21.53 -17.07 24.00
N PHE A 425 -21.39 -16.53 22.78
CA PHE A 425 -22.39 -16.67 21.72
C PHE A 425 -22.58 -18.13 21.30
N GLY A 426 -21.49 -18.86 21.08
CA GLY A 426 -21.54 -20.29 20.73
C GLY A 426 -22.13 -21.16 21.84
N LEU A 427 -21.83 -20.90 23.11
CA LEU A 427 -22.47 -21.56 24.25
C LEU A 427 -23.96 -21.26 24.32
N GLY A 428 -24.37 -20.02 24.04
CA GLY A 428 -25.78 -19.64 23.91
C GLY A 428 -26.50 -20.46 22.83
N LEU A 429 -25.89 -20.60 21.64
CA LEU A 429 -26.43 -21.46 20.57
C LEU A 429 -26.52 -22.93 20.99
N ALA A 430 -25.52 -23.45 21.71
CA ALA A 430 -25.52 -24.82 22.21
C ALA A 430 -26.66 -25.07 23.23
N ILE A 431 -26.94 -24.10 24.11
CA ILE A 431 -28.05 -24.18 25.07
C ILE A 431 -29.39 -24.17 24.32
N ILE A 432 -29.59 -23.25 23.37
CA ILE A 432 -30.81 -23.18 22.56
C ILE A 432 -31.02 -24.49 21.78
N LEU A 433 -29.95 -25.05 21.21
CA LEU A 433 -29.98 -26.36 20.58
C LEU A 433 -30.38 -27.47 21.55
N GLY A 434 -29.81 -27.48 22.76
CA GLY A 434 -30.15 -28.46 23.80
C GLY A 434 -31.63 -28.41 24.17
N VAL A 435 -32.19 -27.20 24.34
CA VAL A 435 -33.64 -27.00 24.55
C VAL A 435 -34.45 -27.52 23.36
N LEU A 436 -34.03 -27.21 22.13
CA LEU A 436 -34.72 -27.65 20.92
C LEU A 436 -34.73 -29.18 20.78
N VAL A 437 -33.59 -29.85 21.02
CA VAL A 437 -33.46 -31.33 21.00
C VAL A 437 -34.31 -31.97 22.10
N ASN A 438 -34.48 -31.30 23.23
CA ASN A 438 -35.31 -31.77 24.34
C ASN A 438 -36.80 -31.44 24.19
N SER A 439 -37.17 -30.53 23.28
CA SER A 439 -38.56 -30.06 23.11
C SER A 439 -39.54 -31.13 22.63
N GLY A 440 -39.08 -32.21 21.98
CA GLY A 440 -39.96 -33.30 21.57
C GLY A 440 -39.26 -34.47 20.87
N LYS A 441 -39.78 -35.69 21.10
CA LYS A 441 -39.26 -36.93 20.48
C LYS A 441 -39.24 -36.85 18.95
N LYS A 442 -40.31 -36.30 18.36
CA LYS A 442 -40.47 -36.15 16.92
C LYS A 442 -39.35 -35.32 16.27
N PHE A 443 -38.94 -34.21 16.91
CA PHE A 443 -37.81 -33.40 16.40
C PHE A 443 -36.50 -34.19 16.37
N ARG A 444 -36.25 -35.04 17.37
CA ARG A 444 -35.05 -35.89 17.40
C ARG A 444 -35.07 -36.95 16.30
N GLU A 445 -36.24 -37.57 16.09
CA GLU A 445 -36.45 -38.54 15.00
C GLU A 445 -36.27 -37.86 13.63
N ASP A 446 -36.85 -36.68 13.44
CA ASP A 446 -36.72 -35.85 12.23
C ASP A 446 -35.27 -35.44 11.99
N SER A 447 -34.55 -35.01 13.03
CA SER A 447 -33.13 -34.64 12.95
C SER A 447 -32.25 -35.82 12.55
N SER A 448 -32.46 -36.99 13.16
CA SER A 448 -31.72 -38.20 12.82
C SER A 448 -32.00 -38.62 11.37
N ARG A 449 -33.27 -38.58 10.94
CA ARG A 449 -33.65 -38.88 9.55
C ARG A 449 -33.05 -37.89 8.57
N ALA A 450 -33.11 -36.59 8.87
CA ALA A 450 -32.53 -35.56 8.03
C ALA A 450 -31.01 -35.75 7.88
N LEU A 451 -30.29 -36.06 8.97
CA LEU A 451 -28.84 -36.26 8.92
C LEU A 451 -28.44 -37.52 8.13
N TRP A 452 -28.98 -38.68 8.50
CA TRP A 452 -28.51 -39.99 8.01
C TRP A 452 -29.28 -40.54 6.81
N ARG A 453 -30.56 -40.18 6.66
CA ARG A 453 -31.45 -40.67 5.60
C ARG A 453 -32.15 -39.50 4.87
N PRO A 454 -31.39 -38.55 4.30
CA PRO A 454 -31.94 -37.29 3.80
C PRO A 454 -33.01 -37.47 2.72
N TYR A 455 -32.90 -38.49 1.86
CA TYR A 455 -33.91 -38.73 0.82
C TYR A 455 -35.30 -39.00 1.42
N ASN A 456 -35.40 -39.96 2.35
CA ASN A 456 -36.66 -40.33 2.99
C ASN A 456 -37.25 -39.15 3.77
N PHE A 457 -36.38 -38.36 4.42
CA PHE A 457 -36.81 -37.17 5.13
C PHE A 457 -37.40 -36.11 4.19
N PHE A 458 -36.75 -35.81 3.06
CA PHE A 458 -37.29 -34.85 2.10
C PHE A 458 -38.54 -35.37 1.37
N ALA A 459 -38.71 -36.69 1.24
CA ALA A 459 -39.95 -37.29 0.75
C ALA A 459 -41.10 -37.04 1.74
N ASP A 460 -40.84 -37.12 3.06
CA ASP A 460 -41.82 -36.74 4.08
C ASP A 460 -42.21 -35.25 3.98
N VAL A 461 -41.26 -34.36 3.64
CA VAL A 461 -41.51 -32.93 3.40
C VAL A 461 -42.36 -32.69 2.14
N ARG A 462 -42.09 -33.45 1.07
CA ARG A 462 -42.87 -33.43 -0.18
C ARG A 462 -44.32 -33.84 0.08
N ASP A 463 -44.50 -34.93 0.82
CA ASP A 463 -45.80 -35.53 1.13
C ASP A 463 -46.55 -34.78 2.25
N GLN A 464 -46.08 -33.58 2.64
CA GLN A 464 -46.67 -32.70 3.66
C GLN A 464 -46.92 -33.38 5.02
N ARG A 465 -46.07 -34.33 5.39
CA ARG A 465 -46.18 -34.93 6.73
C ARG A 465 -45.97 -33.84 7.79
N LEU A 466 -46.76 -33.89 8.86
CA LEU A 466 -46.79 -32.85 9.89
C LEU A 466 -45.37 -32.56 10.41
N MET A 467 -44.85 -31.36 10.14
CA MET A 467 -43.60 -30.85 10.68
C MET A 467 -43.87 -29.62 11.52
N SER A 468 -43.17 -29.46 12.63
CA SER A 468 -43.33 -28.30 13.49
C SER A 468 -42.68 -27.08 12.86
N GLY A 469 -43.51 -26.10 12.48
CA GLY A 469 -43.05 -24.78 12.03
C GLY A 469 -42.21 -24.09 13.12
N PHE A 470 -42.65 -24.13 14.37
CA PHE A 470 -41.93 -23.53 15.50
C PHE A 470 -40.52 -24.11 15.67
N GLN A 471 -40.38 -25.45 15.68
CA GLN A 471 -39.07 -26.09 15.83
C GLN A 471 -38.14 -25.79 14.64
N SER A 472 -38.69 -25.75 13.42
CA SER A 472 -37.92 -25.43 12.22
C SER A 472 -37.50 -23.95 12.19
N THR A 473 -38.33 -23.04 12.69
CA THR A 473 -37.95 -21.62 12.85
C THR A 473 -36.88 -21.44 13.91
N THR A 474 -36.95 -22.15 15.05
CA THR A 474 -35.87 -22.14 16.04
C THR A 474 -34.57 -22.72 15.47
N LEU A 475 -34.66 -23.79 14.68
CA LEU A 475 -33.50 -24.35 13.97
C LEU A 475 -32.90 -23.35 12.97
N LEU A 476 -33.73 -22.59 12.23
CA LEU A 476 -33.27 -21.50 11.37
C LEU A 476 -32.45 -20.47 12.15
N LEU A 477 -32.92 -20.02 13.32
CA LEU A 477 -32.19 -19.06 14.16
C LEU A 477 -30.82 -19.61 14.60
N ILE A 478 -30.75 -20.90 14.96
CA ILE A 478 -29.49 -21.56 15.31
C ILE A 478 -28.55 -21.60 14.09
N ILE A 479 -29.06 -21.99 12.91
CA ILE A 479 -28.29 -22.05 11.65
C ILE A 479 -27.73 -20.68 11.26
N MET A 480 -28.55 -19.63 11.38
CA MET A 480 -28.13 -18.24 11.15
C MET A 480 -27.00 -17.85 12.10
N GLY A 481 -27.16 -18.14 13.39
CA GLY A 481 -26.16 -17.85 14.41
C GLY A 481 -24.85 -18.60 14.20
N ILE A 482 -24.86 -19.90 13.92
CA ILE A 482 -23.62 -20.66 13.70
C ILE A 482 -22.92 -20.26 12.40
N SER A 483 -23.67 -19.93 11.35
CA SER A 483 -23.10 -19.38 10.10
C SER A 483 -22.35 -18.07 10.39
N ALA A 484 -22.98 -17.17 11.15
CA ALA A 484 -22.38 -15.91 11.56
C ALA A 484 -21.15 -16.14 12.45
N LEU A 485 -21.22 -17.05 13.42
CA LEU A 485 -20.11 -17.35 14.32
C LEU A 485 -18.89 -17.86 13.56
N LEU A 486 -19.05 -18.80 12.63
CA LEU A 486 -17.95 -19.32 11.82
C LEU A 486 -17.31 -18.22 10.95
N LEU A 487 -18.13 -17.42 10.27
CA LEU A 487 -17.63 -16.37 9.39
C LEU A 487 -17.00 -15.21 10.17
N SER A 488 -17.56 -14.81 11.32
CA SER A 488 -16.95 -13.82 12.22
C SER A 488 -15.60 -14.27 12.76
N ASN A 489 -15.46 -15.54 13.13
CA ASN A 489 -14.16 -16.09 13.55
C ASN A 489 -13.13 -16.01 12.41
N LEU A 490 -13.51 -16.40 11.19
CA LEU A 490 -12.63 -16.33 10.02
C LEU A 490 -12.23 -14.90 9.68
N LEU A 491 -13.18 -13.96 9.65
CA LEU A 491 -12.89 -12.54 9.39
C LEU A 491 -11.97 -11.95 10.45
N PHE A 492 -12.21 -12.24 11.73
CA PHE A 492 -11.38 -11.75 12.83
C PHE A 492 -9.96 -12.35 12.77
N TYR A 493 -9.83 -13.63 12.41
CA TYR A 493 -8.52 -14.26 12.21
C TYR A 493 -7.77 -13.65 11.01
N LEU A 494 -8.45 -13.42 9.89
CA LEU A 494 -7.86 -12.89 8.65
C LEU A 494 -7.66 -11.36 8.68
N LYS A 495 -8.04 -10.66 9.76
CA LYS A 495 -8.01 -9.19 9.86
C LYS A 495 -6.62 -8.56 9.66
N MET A 496 -5.55 -9.34 9.80
CA MET A 496 -4.14 -8.92 9.59
C MET A 496 -3.47 -9.62 8.40
N ASN A 497 -4.21 -10.40 7.62
CA ASN A 497 -3.63 -11.19 6.53
C ASN A 497 -3.55 -10.36 5.23
N ILE A 498 -2.32 -10.14 4.74
CA ILE A 498 -2.07 -9.31 3.55
C ILE A 498 -2.64 -9.93 2.26
N ILE A 499 -2.67 -11.26 2.15
CA ILE A 499 -3.23 -11.96 0.98
C ILE A 499 -4.74 -11.74 0.96
N PHE A 500 -5.39 -11.85 2.11
CA PHE A 500 -6.81 -11.58 2.26
C PHE A 500 -7.14 -10.12 1.91
N GLU A 501 -6.38 -9.16 2.45
CA GLU A 501 -6.52 -7.73 2.13
C GLU A 501 -6.40 -7.49 0.60
N LYS A 502 -5.37 -8.04 -0.05
CA LYS A 502 -5.19 -7.92 -1.51
C LYS A 502 -6.29 -8.63 -2.32
N LEU A 503 -6.83 -9.75 -1.82
CA LEU A 503 -7.94 -10.45 -2.46
C LEU A 503 -9.23 -9.62 -2.40
N ILE A 504 -9.54 -9.00 -1.27
CA ILE A 504 -10.69 -8.08 -1.17
C ILE A 504 -10.45 -6.82 -2.03
N LEU A 505 -9.22 -6.28 -2.03
CA LEU A 505 -8.85 -5.14 -2.87
C LEU A 505 -9.04 -5.43 -4.36
N SER A 506 -8.89 -6.69 -4.78
CA SER A 506 -9.07 -7.07 -6.18
C SER A 506 -10.47 -6.78 -6.74
N PHE A 507 -11.48 -6.70 -5.88
CA PHE A 507 -12.83 -6.29 -6.28
C PHE A 507 -12.93 -4.80 -6.57
N GLY A 508 -11.94 -3.98 -6.22
CA GLY A 508 -11.88 -2.54 -6.47
C GLY A 508 -13.07 -1.75 -5.91
N SER A 509 -13.80 -2.32 -4.94
CA SER A 509 -14.99 -1.72 -4.35
C SER A 509 -14.67 -1.19 -2.96
N GLU A 510 -14.69 0.14 -2.81
CA GLU A 510 -14.45 0.81 -1.53
C GLU A 510 -15.44 0.34 -0.47
N TRP A 511 -16.73 0.27 -0.82
CA TRP A 511 -17.78 -0.19 0.07
C TRP A 511 -17.54 -1.61 0.56
N LEU A 512 -17.15 -2.53 -0.33
CA LEU A 512 -16.88 -3.92 0.05
C LEU A 512 -15.67 -3.99 1.00
N MET A 513 -14.58 -3.31 0.64
CA MET A 513 -13.36 -3.25 1.44
C MET A 513 -13.65 -2.72 2.85
N LYS A 514 -14.32 -1.57 2.94
CA LYS A 514 -14.66 -0.90 4.20
C LYS A 514 -15.59 -1.75 5.05
N SER A 515 -16.59 -2.39 4.44
CA SER A 515 -17.56 -3.23 5.15
C SER A 515 -16.91 -4.48 5.73
N ILE A 516 -16.09 -5.20 4.96
CA ILE A 516 -15.41 -6.40 5.46
C ILE A 516 -14.37 -6.03 6.52
N ASN A 517 -13.63 -4.93 6.33
CA ASN A 517 -12.69 -4.42 7.34
C ASN A 517 -13.41 -4.10 8.66
N TYR A 518 -14.55 -3.40 8.59
CA TYR A 518 -15.37 -3.09 9.77
C TYR A 518 -15.78 -4.35 10.53
N LEU A 519 -16.32 -5.35 9.82
CA LEU A 519 -16.78 -6.60 10.45
C LEU A 519 -15.62 -7.44 11.00
N ALA A 520 -14.43 -7.38 10.38
CA ALA A 520 -13.23 -8.07 10.87
C ALA A 520 -12.73 -7.49 12.20
N TRP A 521 -12.85 -6.17 12.40
CA TRP A 521 -12.41 -5.48 13.62
C TRP A 521 -13.47 -5.30 14.70
N ASN A 522 -14.75 -5.57 14.40
CA ASN A 522 -15.87 -5.41 15.33
C ASN A 522 -16.63 -6.73 15.53
N PRO A 523 -16.13 -7.67 16.37
CA PRO A 523 -16.71 -9.01 16.55
C PRO A 523 -18.21 -9.04 16.86
N LEU A 524 -18.70 -8.13 17.71
CA LEU A 524 -20.12 -8.05 18.04
C LEU A 524 -20.97 -7.68 16.83
N MET A 525 -20.57 -6.64 16.11
CA MET A 525 -21.28 -6.20 14.92
C MET A 525 -21.16 -7.21 13.78
N SER A 526 -20.03 -7.92 13.71
CA SER A 526 -19.82 -9.08 12.83
C SER A 526 -20.90 -10.13 13.06
N LEU A 527 -21.10 -10.57 14.31
CA LEU A 527 -22.12 -11.57 14.64
C LEU A 527 -23.53 -11.09 14.27
N VAL A 528 -23.88 -9.84 14.59
CA VAL A 528 -25.21 -9.28 14.30
C VAL A 528 -25.47 -9.21 12.79
N TRP A 529 -24.61 -8.54 12.03
CA TRP A 529 -24.82 -8.33 10.60
C TRP A 529 -24.72 -9.62 9.79
N LEU A 530 -23.80 -10.52 10.15
CA LEU A 530 -23.69 -11.81 9.48
C LEU A 530 -24.84 -12.76 9.81
N THR A 531 -25.44 -12.65 11.00
CA THR A 531 -26.69 -13.38 11.34
C THR A 531 -27.84 -12.90 10.45
N LEU A 532 -28.00 -11.58 10.30
CA LEU A 532 -29.02 -10.99 9.42
C LEU A 532 -28.80 -11.36 7.94
N LEU A 533 -27.55 -11.27 7.46
CA LEU A 533 -27.17 -11.64 6.10
C LEU A 533 -27.41 -13.14 5.84
N SER A 534 -27.07 -14.01 6.81
CA SER A 534 -27.35 -15.44 6.74
C SER A 534 -28.86 -15.69 6.62
N GLY A 535 -29.68 -15.03 7.45
CA GLY A 535 -31.14 -15.11 7.37
C GLY A 535 -31.68 -14.67 6.01
N ALA A 536 -31.23 -13.52 5.50
CA ALA A 536 -31.61 -13.02 4.19
C ALA A 536 -31.24 -13.98 3.06
N SER A 537 -30.03 -14.57 3.09
CA SER A 537 -29.57 -15.53 2.09
C SER A 537 -30.39 -16.84 2.11
N LEU A 538 -30.75 -17.34 3.30
CA LEU A 538 -31.60 -18.53 3.43
C LEU A 538 -33.03 -18.27 2.94
N ILE A 539 -33.59 -17.10 3.25
CA ILE A 539 -34.91 -16.69 2.73
C ILE A 539 -34.86 -16.56 1.20
N MET A 540 -33.83 -15.92 0.65
CA MET A 540 -33.64 -15.81 -0.79
C MET A 540 -33.54 -17.20 -1.45
N LEU A 541 -32.82 -18.14 -0.84
CA LEU A 541 -32.73 -19.51 -1.32
C LEU A 541 -34.09 -20.22 -1.31
N VAL A 542 -34.90 -20.04 -0.27
CA VAL A 542 -36.29 -20.55 -0.20
C VAL A 542 -37.13 -19.99 -1.35
N LEU A 543 -37.04 -18.69 -1.62
CA LEU A 543 -37.76 -18.04 -2.72
C LEU A 543 -37.29 -18.53 -4.08
N ILE A 544 -35.98 -18.69 -4.29
CA ILE A 544 -35.41 -19.23 -5.53
C ILE A 544 -35.95 -20.63 -5.79
N ILE A 545 -35.98 -21.50 -4.78
CA ILE A 545 -36.53 -22.86 -4.91
C ILE A 545 -38.02 -22.79 -5.24
N LYS A 546 -38.78 -21.93 -4.57
CA LYS A 546 -40.22 -21.78 -4.84
C LYS A 546 -40.50 -21.26 -6.25
N ILE A 547 -39.73 -20.28 -6.74
CA ILE A 547 -39.86 -19.76 -8.11
C ILE A 547 -39.49 -20.86 -9.10
N SER A 548 -38.39 -21.57 -8.85
CA SER A 548 -37.92 -22.68 -9.70
C SER A 548 -38.93 -23.81 -9.81
N ALA A 549 -39.74 -24.04 -8.76
CA ALA A 549 -40.80 -25.03 -8.79
C ALA A 549 -41.89 -24.73 -9.83
N SER A 550 -42.03 -23.48 -10.29
CA SER A 550 -43.00 -23.10 -11.32
C SER A 550 -42.66 -23.68 -12.70
N PHE A 551 -41.41 -24.13 -12.90
CA PHE A 551 -40.96 -24.80 -14.11
C PHE A 551 -41.13 -26.33 -14.04
N VAL A 552 -41.68 -26.86 -12.95
CA VAL A 552 -41.94 -28.27 -12.73
C VAL A 552 -43.45 -28.50 -12.65
N HIS A 553 -43.91 -29.67 -13.09
CA HIS A 553 -45.35 -29.99 -13.11
C HIS A 553 -45.95 -30.14 -11.70
N ASN A 554 -45.12 -30.46 -10.70
CA ASN A 554 -45.57 -30.72 -9.34
C ASN A 554 -45.73 -29.45 -8.52
N ILE A 555 -46.81 -29.41 -7.71
CA ILE A 555 -47.11 -28.27 -6.83
C ILE A 555 -46.21 -28.34 -5.60
N VAL A 556 -45.24 -27.43 -5.52
CA VAL A 556 -44.35 -27.29 -4.37
C VAL A 556 -44.81 -26.12 -3.50
N PHE A 557 -45.12 -26.37 -2.24
CA PHE A 557 -45.55 -25.35 -1.30
C PHE A 557 -44.36 -24.53 -0.78
N LEU A 558 -44.61 -23.28 -0.39
CA LEU A 558 -43.58 -22.43 0.20
C LEU A 558 -43.04 -23.04 1.51
N SER A 559 -43.92 -23.67 2.30
CA SER A 559 -43.57 -24.42 3.51
C SER A 559 -42.63 -25.59 3.20
N SER A 560 -42.87 -26.36 2.14
CA SER A 560 -41.98 -27.45 1.71
C SER A 560 -40.60 -26.93 1.30
N SER A 561 -40.54 -25.78 0.61
CA SER A 561 -39.28 -25.13 0.25
C SER A 561 -38.52 -24.64 1.50
N PHE A 562 -39.24 -24.04 2.45
CA PHE A 562 -38.70 -23.61 3.74
C PHE A 562 -38.11 -24.78 4.52
N PHE A 563 -38.88 -25.84 4.79
CA PHE A 563 -38.39 -27.01 5.52
C PHE A 563 -37.20 -27.66 4.82
N THR A 564 -37.24 -27.76 3.49
CA THR A 564 -36.13 -28.33 2.72
C THR A 564 -34.83 -27.56 2.97
N VAL A 565 -34.85 -26.23 2.86
CA VAL A 565 -33.66 -25.41 3.09
C VAL A 565 -33.14 -25.55 4.52
N ILE A 566 -33.99 -25.35 5.53
CA ILE A 566 -33.56 -25.37 6.93
C ILE A 566 -32.93 -26.72 7.29
N TRP A 567 -33.60 -27.82 6.93
CA TRP A 567 -33.16 -29.15 7.30
C TRP A 567 -32.00 -29.69 6.42
N SER A 568 -31.79 -29.12 5.23
CA SER A 568 -30.54 -29.33 4.46
C SER A 568 -29.32 -28.74 5.18
N PHE A 569 -29.49 -27.60 5.84
CA PHE A 569 -28.45 -26.89 6.61
C PHE A 569 -28.29 -27.38 8.06
N LEU A 570 -29.17 -28.28 8.55
CA LEU A 570 -29.07 -28.89 9.89
C LEU A 570 -27.64 -29.33 10.28
N PRO A 571 -26.82 -29.95 9.41
CA PRO A 571 -25.50 -30.38 9.82
C PRO A 571 -24.61 -29.26 10.36
N LEU A 572 -24.80 -28.01 9.94
CA LEU A 572 -24.01 -26.86 10.38
C LEU A 572 -24.04 -26.68 11.90
N VAL A 573 -25.11 -27.10 12.55
CA VAL A 573 -25.27 -27.12 14.00
C VAL A 573 -24.19 -27.98 14.70
N LEU A 574 -23.67 -29.02 14.04
CA LEU A 574 -22.59 -29.86 14.55
C LEU A 574 -21.25 -29.09 14.66
N LEU A 575 -21.12 -27.95 13.97
CA LEU A 575 -19.94 -27.10 14.04
C LEU A 575 -19.99 -26.10 15.21
N ILE A 576 -21.02 -26.09 16.06
CA ILE A 576 -21.07 -25.19 17.23
C ILE A 576 -19.82 -25.33 18.13
N PRO A 577 -19.39 -26.54 18.55
CA PRO A 577 -18.17 -26.69 19.33
C PRO A 577 -16.92 -26.17 18.59
N VAL A 578 -16.86 -26.38 17.27
CA VAL A 578 -15.77 -25.85 16.43
C VAL A 578 -15.80 -24.33 16.43
N GLY A 579 -16.96 -23.71 16.21
CA GLY A 579 -17.13 -22.25 16.20
C GLY A 579 -16.77 -21.57 17.53
N ILE A 580 -16.94 -22.27 18.66
CA ILE A 580 -16.54 -21.78 20.00
C ILE A 580 -15.01 -21.62 20.10
N ILE A 581 -14.24 -22.53 19.49
CA ILE A 581 -12.77 -22.57 19.62
C ILE A 581 -12.02 -22.18 18.34
N LEU A 582 -12.73 -21.91 17.24
CA LEU A 582 -12.16 -21.82 15.90
C LEU A 582 -11.00 -20.82 15.82
N TYR A 583 -11.19 -19.60 16.34
CA TYR A 583 -10.12 -18.59 16.37
C TYR A 583 -8.85 -19.11 17.07
N ARG A 584 -8.98 -19.73 18.25
CA ARG A 584 -7.83 -20.25 19.01
C ARG A 584 -7.10 -21.36 18.27
N VAL A 585 -7.83 -22.21 17.56
CA VAL A 585 -7.23 -23.27 16.74
C VAL A 585 -6.51 -22.66 15.53
N LEU A 586 -7.09 -21.64 14.90
CA LEU A 586 -6.47 -20.94 13.76
C LEU A 586 -5.21 -20.17 14.17
N GLU A 587 -5.22 -19.53 15.34
CA GLU A 587 -4.09 -18.78 15.89
C GLU A 587 -2.89 -19.69 16.21
N ALA A 588 -3.13 -20.96 16.54
CA ALA A 588 -2.05 -21.92 16.81
C ALA A 588 -1.20 -22.25 15.55
N ASP A 589 -1.72 -21.97 14.35
CA ASP A 589 -1.04 -22.15 13.05
C ASP A 589 -0.52 -23.57 12.73
N VAL A 590 -1.09 -24.59 13.39
CA VAL A 590 -0.67 -26.00 13.21
C VAL A 590 -1.45 -26.70 12.08
N ALA A 591 -2.74 -26.39 11.93
CA ALA A 591 -3.66 -27.18 11.09
C ALA A 591 -4.55 -26.32 10.17
N ASN A 592 -4.15 -25.08 9.89
CA ASN A 592 -4.98 -24.08 9.21
C ASN A 592 -5.46 -24.55 7.83
N LEU A 593 -4.56 -25.13 7.02
CA LEU A 593 -4.92 -25.68 5.72
C LEU A 593 -6.00 -26.77 5.82
N TYR A 594 -5.87 -27.70 6.78
CA TYR A 594 -6.85 -28.77 6.99
C TYR A 594 -8.20 -28.24 7.45
N ILE A 595 -8.21 -27.20 8.28
CA ILE A 595 -9.45 -26.54 8.73
C ILE A 595 -10.15 -25.88 7.54
N TYR A 596 -9.41 -25.17 6.67
CA TYR A 596 -9.99 -24.57 5.48
C TYR A 596 -10.57 -25.62 4.52
N ILE A 597 -9.84 -26.73 4.30
CA ILE A 597 -10.32 -27.85 3.49
C ILE A 597 -11.58 -28.45 4.12
N LEU A 598 -11.59 -28.68 5.44
CA LEU A 598 -12.75 -29.23 6.15
C LEU A 598 -13.97 -28.33 6.00
N LEU A 599 -13.82 -27.01 6.21
CA LEU A 599 -14.91 -26.05 6.05
C LEU A 599 -15.42 -26.00 4.60
N ALA A 600 -14.52 -26.07 3.61
CA ALA A 600 -14.89 -26.09 2.19
C ALA A 600 -15.65 -27.37 1.82
N VAL A 601 -15.16 -28.54 2.23
CA VAL A 601 -15.85 -29.83 2.03
C VAL A 601 -17.21 -29.84 2.72
N PHE A 602 -17.29 -29.28 3.93
CA PHE A 602 -18.54 -29.16 4.67
C PHE A 602 -19.56 -28.27 3.94
N ALA A 603 -19.11 -27.15 3.37
CA ALA A 603 -19.95 -26.28 2.55
C ALA A 603 -20.47 -26.99 1.28
N LEU A 604 -19.60 -27.73 0.58
CA LEU A 604 -20.00 -28.55 -0.58
C LEU A 604 -21.02 -29.63 -0.20
N TRP A 605 -20.86 -30.25 0.98
CA TRP A 605 -21.81 -31.22 1.50
C TRP A 605 -23.19 -30.61 1.76
N ILE A 606 -23.27 -29.41 2.32
CA ILE A 606 -24.55 -28.68 2.50
C ILE A 606 -25.18 -28.38 1.15
N ILE A 607 -24.42 -27.86 0.17
CA ILE A 607 -24.93 -27.58 -1.18
C ILE A 607 -25.50 -28.85 -1.80
N HIS A 608 -24.76 -29.96 -1.73
CA HIS A 608 -25.22 -31.25 -2.22
C HIS A 608 -26.52 -31.71 -1.53
N ARG A 609 -26.64 -31.53 -0.20
CA ARG A 609 -27.86 -31.85 0.55
C ARG A 609 -29.04 -30.96 0.16
N THR A 610 -28.82 -29.68 -0.12
CA THR A 610 -29.86 -28.77 -0.60
C THR A 610 -30.36 -29.20 -1.98
N ILE A 611 -29.47 -29.48 -2.93
CA ILE A 611 -29.83 -30.01 -4.26
C ILE A 611 -30.59 -31.34 -4.12
N LYS A 612 -30.16 -32.19 -3.18
CA LYS A 612 -30.84 -33.44 -2.86
C LYS A 612 -32.27 -33.22 -2.37
N GLY A 613 -32.47 -32.26 -1.49
CA GLY A 613 -33.81 -31.86 -1.06
C GLY A 613 -34.67 -31.37 -2.23
N ILE A 614 -34.13 -30.51 -3.09
CA ILE A 614 -34.83 -29.93 -4.25
C ILE A 614 -35.36 -31.02 -5.19
N TYR A 615 -34.53 -31.97 -5.62
CA TYR A 615 -35.02 -32.99 -6.56
C TYR A 615 -36.06 -33.92 -5.96
N VAL A 616 -36.01 -34.15 -4.64
CA VAL A 616 -37.02 -34.95 -3.94
C VAL A 616 -38.34 -34.21 -3.88
N ILE A 617 -38.35 -32.93 -3.46
CA ILE A 617 -39.60 -32.17 -3.36
C ILE A 617 -40.20 -31.81 -4.72
N PHE A 618 -39.38 -31.69 -5.76
CA PHE A 618 -39.86 -31.47 -7.13
C PHE A 618 -40.34 -32.78 -7.76
N ASP A 619 -39.90 -33.93 -7.23
CA ASP A 619 -40.14 -35.26 -7.77
C ASP A 619 -39.71 -35.37 -9.24
N VAL A 620 -38.45 -34.96 -9.48
CA VAL A 620 -37.79 -34.93 -10.81
C VAL A 620 -36.47 -35.69 -10.72
N SER A 621 -35.96 -36.16 -11.87
CA SER A 621 -34.67 -36.85 -11.94
C SER A 621 -33.54 -36.00 -11.34
N PRO A 622 -32.66 -36.58 -10.50
CA PRO A 622 -31.56 -35.85 -9.87
C PRO A 622 -30.66 -35.12 -10.87
N GLY A 623 -30.36 -35.76 -12.02
CA GLY A 623 -29.46 -35.21 -13.03
C GLY A 623 -29.87 -33.82 -13.54
N SER A 624 -31.15 -33.63 -13.85
CA SER A 624 -31.68 -32.33 -14.28
C SER A 624 -31.50 -31.27 -13.21
N VAL A 625 -31.80 -31.60 -11.94
CA VAL A 625 -31.69 -30.63 -10.84
C VAL A 625 -30.23 -30.28 -10.55
N TYR A 626 -29.31 -31.25 -10.61
CA TYR A 626 -27.87 -30.99 -10.50
C TYR A 626 -27.40 -30.04 -11.61
N PHE A 627 -27.78 -30.29 -12.87
CA PHE A 627 -27.41 -29.46 -14.01
C PHE A 627 -27.91 -28.01 -13.85
N TYR A 628 -29.21 -27.81 -13.60
CA TYR A 628 -29.77 -26.47 -13.46
C TYR A 628 -29.27 -25.75 -12.20
N SER A 629 -29.04 -26.47 -11.09
CA SER A 629 -28.47 -25.86 -9.88
C SER A 629 -27.03 -25.40 -10.12
N PHE A 630 -26.21 -26.22 -10.78
CA PHE A 630 -24.84 -25.85 -11.14
C PHE A 630 -24.83 -24.67 -12.12
N LEU A 631 -25.69 -24.69 -13.14
CA LEU A 631 -25.84 -23.59 -14.09
C LEU A 631 -26.24 -22.29 -13.38
N LEU A 632 -27.20 -22.33 -12.45
CA LEU A 632 -27.62 -21.17 -11.68
C LEU A 632 -26.47 -20.61 -10.83
N ILE A 633 -25.73 -21.47 -10.13
CA ILE A 633 -24.56 -21.07 -9.32
C ILE A 633 -23.48 -20.46 -10.22
N ALA A 634 -23.19 -21.07 -11.37
CA ALA A 634 -22.20 -20.60 -12.33
C ALA A 634 -22.61 -19.24 -12.94
N LEU A 635 -23.88 -19.06 -13.29
CA LEU A 635 -24.41 -17.78 -13.80
C LEU A 635 -24.38 -16.69 -12.73
N PHE A 636 -24.70 -17.01 -11.47
CA PHE A 636 -24.64 -16.05 -10.37
C PHE A 636 -23.20 -15.60 -10.09
N LEU A 637 -22.28 -16.55 -9.89
CA LEU A 637 -20.87 -16.24 -9.64
C LEU A 637 -20.22 -15.57 -10.86
N GLY A 638 -20.50 -16.07 -12.06
CA GLY A 638 -20.03 -15.50 -13.31
C GLY A 638 -20.56 -14.08 -13.53
N GLY A 639 -21.84 -13.82 -13.24
CA GLY A 639 -22.43 -12.49 -13.29
C GLY A 639 -21.82 -11.52 -12.30
N LEU A 640 -21.54 -11.97 -11.06
CA LEU A 640 -20.87 -11.16 -10.04
C LEU A 640 -19.43 -10.82 -10.45
N ILE A 641 -18.66 -11.80 -10.92
CA ILE A 641 -17.29 -11.59 -11.43
C ILE A 641 -17.30 -10.68 -12.65
N PHE A 642 -18.23 -10.89 -13.58
CA PHE A 642 -18.39 -10.04 -14.76
C PHE A 642 -18.72 -8.60 -14.38
N TYR A 643 -19.64 -8.40 -13.43
CA TYR A 643 -19.99 -7.08 -12.91
C TYR A 643 -18.75 -6.36 -12.35
N PHE A 644 -18.01 -6.98 -11.43
CA PHE A 644 -16.81 -6.35 -10.85
C PHE A 644 -15.69 -6.19 -11.87
N ASN A 645 -15.57 -7.06 -12.86
CA ASN A 645 -14.62 -6.88 -13.94
C ASN A 645 -14.99 -5.69 -14.83
N TYR A 646 -16.27 -5.53 -15.15
CA TYR A 646 -16.77 -4.44 -15.98
C TYR A 646 -16.67 -3.09 -15.26
N THR A 647 -17.01 -3.03 -13.97
CA THR A 647 -16.98 -1.77 -13.22
C THR A 647 -15.58 -1.43 -12.71
N ASN A 648 -14.83 -2.43 -12.23
CA ASN A 648 -13.62 -2.21 -11.41
C ASN A 648 -12.38 -2.94 -11.94
N SER A 649 -12.42 -3.55 -13.13
CA SER A 649 -11.29 -4.28 -13.71
C SER A 649 -10.74 -5.41 -12.81
N PHE A 650 -11.64 -6.14 -12.14
CA PHE A 650 -11.34 -7.24 -11.20
C PHE A 650 -10.18 -8.15 -11.65
N PHE A 651 -10.17 -8.66 -12.88
CA PHE A 651 -9.11 -9.59 -13.30
C PHE A 651 -7.73 -8.94 -13.37
N ALA A 652 -7.66 -7.64 -13.69
CA ALA A 652 -6.41 -6.90 -13.66
C ALA A 652 -5.96 -6.76 -12.20
N LEU A 653 -6.82 -6.23 -11.32
CA LEU A 653 -6.56 -6.03 -9.89
C LEU A 653 -6.22 -7.34 -9.15
N TYR A 654 -6.90 -8.44 -9.47
CA TYR A 654 -6.65 -9.76 -8.90
C TYR A 654 -5.27 -10.30 -9.25
N LYS A 655 -4.84 -10.12 -10.52
CA LYS A 655 -3.47 -10.45 -10.92
C LYS A 655 -2.45 -9.58 -10.19
N ILE A 656 -2.76 -8.32 -9.89
CA ILE A 656 -1.91 -7.47 -9.04
C ILE A 656 -1.85 -8.05 -7.64
N GLY A 657 -2.99 -8.32 -7.03
CA GLY A 657 -3.08 -8.64 -5.60
C GLY A 657 -2.53 -10.03 -5.24
N VAL A 658 -2.92 -11.05 -5.99
CA VAL A 658 -2.70 -12.45 -5.58
C VAL A 658 -1.39 -13.03 -6.14
N LYS A 659 -0.90 -12.54 -7.29
CA LYS A 659 0.42 -12.97 -7.82
C LYS A 659 1.61 -12.19 -7.25
N THR A 660 1.37 -11.10 -6.51
CA THR A 660 2.45 -10.31 -5.86
C THR A 660 2.70 -10.67 -4.40
N VAL A 661 2.18 -11.81 -3.91
CA VAL A 661 2.45 -12.33 -2.56
C VAL A 661 3.01 -13.73 -2.64
#